data_AF-A0AA97NS83-F1
#
_entry.id   AF-A0AA97NS83-F1
#
_cell.length_a   1.000
_cell.length_b   1.000
_cell.length_c   1.000
_cell.angle_alpha   90.00
_cell.angle_beta   90.00
_cell.angle_gamma   90.00
#
_symmetry.space_group_name_H-M   'P 1'
#
loop_
_entity.id
_entity.type
_entity.pdbx_description
1 polymer ?
#
loop_
_entity_poly.entity_id
_entity_poly.type
_entity_poly.pdbx_seq_one_letter_code
_entity_poly.pdbx_strand_id
1 'polypeptide(L)'
;MLASTNFWVRFSLLVFGSGALSSPTPGTEDSISFRGLDKISAAAVHNIHLSYRDDFPHGKQVRVVYGDCSAKRDEQSHEVASLLTTRTSASPDRLVWSVPREASPGGCLHARDPEGNLLGRSAPIDFSGSRSLRKRQALSEVGDSNGMWFDGVRYLESKNVSAVATAEAKAKKIAIVGGGMSGLLTSLILDSVGVTNWHIVESSERLGGRIRTKYLNGTGPEDYQYQEMGPMRFPVSVRYADINQTLDIQDHKMVFQLADVLNERNGNDSDLAVKFINWVQTNPNTPASSSGYRLPDGRIPSGRELAALDKSVLPAAANASDVEGAEMGKKFLERIIDMTPERARNISANVFQAHRDAIDRGLFHWSETAYLRYHLELDDDTVDFLSGSGSTPLWGQWYEYFRATTWRTIDKGLESLPRAFAPLVEGRLTLGRKITGLEYDEATSKVALTWRDRASDRTARRDEYDYAVVSVPFSKVRLWRLPAFSSLLSRAINTLSYQQSCKVALHYKTRFWEHQAENPIFGGCGSVDVPGIGSVCYPSYEVNSSRPGVILASYQSGTLARSLAALSDEDHVEMVQRAMVEAHGDVADEQWTGNYDRQCWEVDEHQAGAWASPTVGQQELFIPAYHKTEMNTIFVGEHTSITHAWIFSALESAVRGTTQLLLDMGLVDEAKEVVDTWMARWITV
;
A
#
# COMPACT_ATOMS: atom_id res chain seq x y z
N MET A 1 4.81 -46.18 46.96
CA MET A 1 6.01 -45.93 47.78
C MET A 1 6.39 -44.49 47.57
N LEU A 2 5.81 -43.59 48.37
CA LEU A 2 6.34 -43.10 49.66
C LEU A 2 7.25 -41.88 49.46
N ALA A 3 6.72 -40.75 49.90
CA ALA A 3 7.40 -39.48 50.15
C ALA A 3 8.33 -39.56 51.37
N SER A 4 9.29 -38.63 51.47
CA SER A 4 10.01 -38.23 52.69
C SER A 4 10.73 -36.90 52.40
N THR A 5 10.36 -35.71 52.89
CA THR A 5 10.52 -35.10 54.25
C THR A 5 11.91 -35.21 54.88
N ASN A 6 12.54 -34.05 55.18
CA ASN A 6 13.06 -33.60 56.51
C ASN A 6 14.01 -32.39 56.31
N PHE A 7 13.71 -31.18 56.80
CA PHE A 7 13.76 -30.60 58.16
C PHE A 7 15.11 -29.97 58.58
N TRP A 8 14.98 -28.82 59.22
CA TRP A 8 15.93 -27.74 59.53
C TRP A 8 16.88 -28.00 60.71
N VAL A 9 18.04 -27.30 60.74
CA VAL A 9 18.64 -26.75 61.99
C VAL A 9 19.30 -25.38 61.72
N ARG A 10 18.99 -24.42 62.59
CA ARG A 10 19.50 -23.03 62.68
C ARG A 10 20.85 -22.96 63.39
N PHE A 11 21.69 -21.99 63.03
CA PHE A 11 22.73 -21.45 63.91
C PHE A 11 22.51 -19.94 64.09
N SER A 12 22.41 -19.51 65.34
CA SER A 12 22.39 -18.10 65.75
C SER A 12 23.81 -17.65 66.12
N LEU A 13 24.20 -16.42 65.78
CA LEU A 13 25.30 -15.71 66.44
C LEU A 13 25.01 -14.20 66.49
N LEU A 14 25.26 -13.63 67.66
CA LEU A 14 24.92 -12.28 68.12
C LEU A 14 25.83 -11.17 67.58
N VAL A 15 25.18 -10.08 67.15
CA VAL A 15 25.36 -8.65 67.46
C VAL A 15 26.69 -8.16 68.07
N PHE A 16 27.29 -7.14 67.44
CA PHE A 16 27.67 -5.87 68.08
C PHE A 16 27.56 -4.72 67.05
N GLY A 17 26.85 -3.65 67.42
CA GLY A 17 26.60 -2.49 66.57
C GLY A 17 27.58 -1.33 66.77
N SER A 18 27.50 -0.33 65.90
CA SER A 18 27.81 1.08 66.16
C SER A 18 27.41 1.93 64.95
N GLY A 19 26.80 3.10 65.21
CA GLY A 19 26.83 4.24 64.29
C GLY A 19 25.53 4.54 63.55
N ALA A 20 24.59 5.19 64.23
CA ALA A 20 23.51 5.92 63.58
C ALA A 20 24.08 7.14 62.83
N LEU A 21 23.90 7.16 61.51
CA LEU A 21 23.78 8.39 60.75
C LEU A 21 22.35 8.40 60.20
N SER A 22 21.54 9.26 60.80
CA SER A 22 20.19 9.58 60.35
C SER A 22 20.25 10.07 58.91
N SER A 23 19.89 9.20 57.98
CA SER A 23 19.45 9.61 56.65
C SER A 23 18.23 10.52 56.81
N PRO A 24 18.14 11.60 56.02
CA PRO A 24 16.99 12.48 56.07
C PRO A 24 15.71 11.69 55.75
N THR A 25 14.66 12.06 56.46
CA THR A 25 13.26 11.64 56.28
C THR A 25 12.86 11.53 54.80
N PRO A 26 12.02 10.54 54.41
CA PRO A 26 11.48 10.45 53.06
C PRO A 26 10.58 11.67 52.82
N GLY A 27 11.12 12.70 52.17
CA GLY A 27 10.36 13.85 51.72
C GLY A 27 9.45 13.42 50.58
N THR A 28 8.14 13.52 50.79
CA THR A 28 7.06 13.49 49.78
C THR A 28 7.27 12.51 48.63
N GLU A 29 6.69 11.31 48.73
CA GLU A 29 6.56 10.42 47.57
C GLU A 29 5.97 11.18 46.38
N ASP A 30 6.71 11.15 45.26
CA ASP A 30 6.31 11.76 43.99
C ASP A 30 4.88 11.34 43.66
N SER A 31 4.02 12.32 43.43
CA SER A 31 2.60 12.09 43.14
C SER A 31 2.36 11.72 41.68
N ILE A 32 3.34 11.97 40.81
CA ILE A 32 3.38 11.57 39.40
C ILE A 32 4.71 10.88 39.14
N SER A 33 4.67 9.73 38.48
CA SER A 33 5.86 8.98 38.05
C SER A 33 5.89 8.82 36.53
N PHE A 34 7.11 8.73 35.99
CA PHE A 34 7.38 8.60 34.56
C PHE A 34 7.98 7.22 34.23
N ARG A 35 7.53 6.60 33.14
CA ARG A 35 8.03 5.31 32.62
C ARG A 35 8.29 5.40 31.11
N GLY A 36 9.03 4.43 30.56
CA GLY A 36 9.38 4.36 29.13
C GLY A 36 10.53 5.28 28.72
N LEU A 37 11.50 5.50 29.62
CA LEU A 37 12.60 6.46 29.43
C LEU A 37 13.89 5.83 28.87
N ASP A 38 13.92 4.51 28.74
CA ASP A 38 15.08 3.68 28.40
C ASP A 38 15.43 3.66 26.91
N LYS A 39 14.55 4.14 26.03
CA LYS A 39 14.72 4.14 24.57
C LYS A 39 14.39 5.48 23.91
N ILE A 40 14.70 6.58 24.59
CA ILE A 40 14.48 7.92 24.02
C ILE A 40 15.64 8.26 23.08
N SER A 41 15.28 8.81 21.92
CA SER A 41 16.22 9.28 20.89
C SER A 41 15.89 10.74 20.56
N ALA A 42 16.92 11.56 20.39
CA ALA A 42 16.76 12.92 19.88
C ALA A 42 16.22 12.92 18.45
N ALA A 43 15.52 14.00 18.06
CA ALA A 43 14.93 14.16 16.72
C ALA A 43 13.84 13.12 16.37
N ALA A 44 13.16 12.56 17.37
CA ALA A 44 12.08 11.58 17.23
C ALA A 44 10.96 11.90 18.22
N VAL A 45 9.78 11.31 18.00
CA VAL A 45 8.66 11.45 18.94
C VAL A 45 8.53 10.21 19.81
N HIS A 46 8.20 10.38 21.09
CA HIS A 46 8.03 9.28 22.03
C HIS A 46 6.77 9.45 22.88
N ASN A 47 6.11 8.34 23.22
CA ASN A 47 5.18 8.37 24.33
C ASN A 47 5.92 8.21 25.67
N ILE A 48 5.72 9.16 26.57
CA ILE A 48 6.19 9.03 27.96
C ILE A 48 5.02 8.61 28.83
N HIS A 49 5.15 7.48 29.52
CA HIS A 49 4.08 6.87 30.28
C HIS A 49 3.98 7.52 31.66
N LEU A 50 2.78 7.97 32.02
CA LEU A 50 2.48 8.61 33.29
C LEU A 50 1.78 7.64 34.24
N SER A 51 2.05 7.78 35.52
CA SER A 51 1.28 7.10 36.56
C SER A 51 1.10 8.02 37.75
N TYR A 52 -0.14 8.09 38.23
CA TYR A 52 -0.56 8.97 39.30
C TYR A 52 -0.69 8.16 40.59
N ARG A 53 -0.37 8.80 41.71
CA ARG A 53 -0.68 8.24 43.03
C ARG A 53 -2.20 8.16 43.21
N ASP A 54 -2.68 7.15 43.95
CA ASP A 54 -4.12 6.86 44.08
C ASP A 54 -4.94 8.03 44.66
N ASP A 55 -4.34 8.87 45.49
CA ASP A 55 -4.94 10.05 46.11
C ASP A 55 -4.66 11.35 45.33
N PHE A 56 -4.12 11.28 44.11
CA PHE A 56 -3.79 12.48 43.33
C PHE A 56 -5.06 13.28 43.01
N PRO A 57 -5.12 14.57 43.39
CA PRO A 57 -6.33 15.37 43.22
C PRO A 57 -6.68 15.60 41.75
N HIS A 58 -7.95 15.33 41.43
CA HIS A 58 -8.53 15.57 40.11
C HIS A 58 -8.65 17.06 39.79
N GLY A 59 -8.69 17.41 38.50
CA GLY A 59 -8.88 18.78 38.02
C GLY A 59 -7.63 19.65 38.13
N LYS A 60 -6.47 19.07 38.50
CA LYS A 60 -5.22 19.81 38.61
C LYS A 60 -4.56 19.95 37.25
N GLN A 61 -4.16 21.17 36.94
CA GLN A 61 -3.23 21.41 35.83
C GLN A 61 -1.83 20.96 36.25
N VAL A 62 -1.15 20.28 35.33
CA VAL A 62 0.21 19.81 35.50
C VAL A 62 1.00 20.26 34.28
N ARG A 63 2.12 20.93 34.52
CA ARG A 63 3.09 21.28 33.49
C ARG A 63 4.26 20.32 33.56
N VAL A 64 4.67 19.77 32.43
CA VAL A 64 5.83 18.88 32.32
C VAL A 64 6.91 19.55 31.47
N VAL A 65 8.10 19.66 32.04
CA VAL A 65 9.27 20.28 31.39
C VAL A 65 10.49 19.35 31.46
N TYR A 66 11.35 19.43 30.45
CA TYR A 66 12.64 18.72 30.41
C TYR A 66 13.79 19.71 30.65
N GLY A 67 14.69 19.40 31.58
CA GLY A 67 15.83 20.26 31.92
C GLY A 67 16.81 19.62 32.89
N ASP A 68 17.68 20.42 33.50
CA ASP A 68 18.61 19.96 34.53
C ASP A 68 17.85 19.32 35.71
N CYS A 69 18.22 18.10 36.10
CA CYS A 69 17.59 17.35 37.19
C CYS A 69 17.59 18.08 38.55
N SER A 70 18.48 19.05 38.74
CA SER A 70 18.60 19.91 39.92
C SER A 70 17.82 21.23 39.82
N ALA A 71 17.20 21.51 38.66
CA ALA A 71 16.49 22.75 38.42
C ALA A 71 15.32 22.95 39.39
N LYS A 72 15.34 24.09 40.10
CA LYS A 72 14.26 24.51 41.00
C LYS A 72 13.22 25.40 40.31
N ARG A 73 13.56 25.97 39.16
CA ARG A 73 12.73 26.86 38.32
C ARG A 73 12.94 26.54 36.85
N ASP A 74 11.99 26.93 36.01
CA ASP A 74 11.92 26.58 34.58
C ASP A 74 12.87 27.40 33.68
N GLU A 75 13.80 28.18 34.25
CA GLU A 75 14.55 29.23 33.54
C GLU A 75 15.51 28.72 32.44
N GLN A 76 15.64 27.40 32.24
CA GLN A 76 16.39 26.77 31.14
C GLN A 76 15.77 25.44 30.67
N SER A 77 14.47 25.23 30.91
CA SER A 77 13.79 23.96 30.58
C SER A 77 12.97 24.05 29.29
N HIS A 78 12.99 22.98 28.50
CA HIS A 78 12.11 22.81 27.34
C HIS A 78 10.74 22.31 27.79
N GLU A 79 9.66 23.02 27.45
CA GLU A 79 8.31 22.54 27.74
C GLU A 79 7.99 21.30 26.90
N VAL A 80 7.58 20.24 27.59
CA VAL A 80 7.21 18.96 26.96
C VAL A 80 5.70 18.89 26.76
N ALA A 81 4.94 19.20 27.80
CA ALA A 81 3.49 19.19 27.75
C ALA A 81 2.87 20.00 28.89
N SER A 82 1.66 20.51 28.67
CA SER A 82 0.77 21.01 29.71
C SER A 82 -0.51 20.18 29.68
N LEU A 83 -0.91 19.59 30.80
CA LEU A 83 -2.03 18.65 30.90
C LEU A 83 -2.98 18.99 32.05
N LEU A 84 -4.25 18.60 31.92
CA LEU A 84 -5.28 18.78 32.95
C LEU A 84 -5.75 17.40 33.41
N THR A 85 -5.60 17.08 34.69
CA THR A 85 -6.14 15.83 35.23
C THR A 85 -7.66 15.91 35.34
N THR A 86 -8.35 14.83 34.99
CA THR A 86 -9.82 14.80 34.97
C THR A 86 -10.35 13.86 36.05
N ARG A 87 -11.66 13.95 36.34
CA ARG A 87 -12.33 13.13 37.36
C ARG A 87 -12.57 11.67 36.94
N THR A 88 -12.37 11.34 35.67
CA THR A 88 -12.70 10.03 35.07
C THR A 88 -11.42 9.26 34.73
N SER A 89 -11.54 8.05 34.17
CA SER A 89 -10.44 7.28 33.53
C SER A 89 -9.78 7.98 32.33
N ALA A 90 -10.06 9.28 32.15
CA ALA A 90 -9.65 10.15 31.07
C ALA A 90 -8.45 11.05 31.44
N SER A 91 -7.83 10.83 32.60
CA SER A 91 -6.58 11.52 32.90
C SER A 91 -5.51 11.02 31.93
N PRO A 92 -4.71 11.90 31.30
CA PRO A 92 -3.71 11.47 30.34
C PRO A 92 -2.71 10.50 30.96
N ASP A 93 -2.62 9.29 30.42
CA ASP A 93 -1.67 8.27 30.86
C ASP A 93 -0.40 8.27 29.99
N ARG A 94 -0.38 9.05 28.90
CA ARG A 94 0.84 9.27 28.10
C ARG A 94 1.02 10.73 27.70
N LEU A 95 2.27 11.17 27.67
CA LEU A 95 2.70 12.40 27.01
C LEU A 95 3.16 12.08 25.60
N VAL A 96 3.02 13.03 24.69
CA VAL A 96 3.65 12.99 23.37
C VAL A 96 4.81 13.97 23.39
N TRP A 97 6.04 13.44 23.36
CA TRP A 97 7.24 14.27 23.41
C TRP A 97 8.02 14.22 22.10
N SER A 98 7.97 15.31 21.33
CA SER A 98 8.88 15.56 20.22
C SER A 98 10.22 16.03 20.77
N VAL A 99 11.22 15.16 20.79
CA VAL A 99 12.51 15.45 21.43
C VAL A 99 13.34 16.37 20.52
N PRO A 100 13.70 17.59 20.97
CA PRO A 100 14.51 18.50 20.16
C PRO A 100 15.85 17.88 19.76
N ARG A 101 16.36 18.25 18.59
CA ARG A 101 17.68 17.77 18.12
C ARG A 101 18.82 18.17 19.05
N GLU A 102 18.70 19.36 19.64
CA GLU A 102 19.71 19.95 20.52
C GLU A 102 19.50 19.58 22.00
N ALA A 103 18.63 18.60 22.30
CA ALA A 103 18.40 18.19 23.67
C ALA A 103 19.67 17.55 24.27
N SER A 104 20.16 18.12 25.37
CA SER A 104 21.31 17.58 26.11
C SER A 104 20.93 16.30 26.87
N PRO A 105 21.73 15.22 26.81
CA PRO A 105 21.52 14.03 27.62
C PRO A 105 21.76 14.30 29.11
N GLY A 106 21.23 13.43 29.97
CA GLY A 106 21.38 13.50 31.43
C GLY A 106 20.41 14.45 32.14
N GLY A 107 19.46 15.07 31.43
CA GLY A 107 18.40 15.88 32.01
C GLY A 107 17.23 15.03 32.56
N CYS A 108 16.30 15.65 33.27
CA CYS A 108 15.12 15.00 33.84
C CYS A 108 13.82 15.67 33.36
N LEU A 109 12.74 14.89 33.34
CA LEU A 109 11.38 15.41 33.27
C LEU A 109 10.91 15.84 34.66
N HIS A 110 10.29 17.02 34.73
CA HIS A 110 9.73 17.59 35.95
C HIS A 110 8.23 17.85 35.73
N ALA A 111 7.37 17.18 36.51
CA ALA A 111 5.96 17.52 36.60
C ALA A 111 5.76 18.56 37.71
N ARG A 112 5.09 19.68 37.41
CA ARG A 112 4.83 20.78 38.35
C ARG A 112 3.38 21.22 38.32
N ASP A 113 2.88 21.74 39.43
CA ASP A 113 1.60 22.45 39.47
C ASP A 113 1.73 23.91 38.95
N PRO A 114 0.62 24.66 38.75
CA PRO A 114 0.67 26.04 38.26
C PRO A 114 1.45 26.99 39.19
N GLU A 115 1.54 26.66 40.48
CA GLU A 115 2.31 27.41 41.47
C GLU A 115 3.82 27.08 41.43
N GLY A 116 4.24 26.12 40.61
CA GLY A 116 5.62 25.71 40.38
C GLY A 116 6.14 24.63 41.33
N ASN A 117 5.28 24.08 42.21
CA ASN A 117 5.65 23.01 43.12
C ASN A 117 5.89 21.71 42.36
N LEU A 118 6.92 20.96 42.75
CA LEU A 118 7.26 19.69 42.12
C LEU A 118 6.26 18.61 42.54
N LEU A 119 5.63 17.98 41.56
CA LEU A 119 4.70 16.86 41.73
C LEU A 119 5.35 15.51 41.41
N GLY A 120 6.42 15.50 40.62
CA GLY A 120 7.19 14.30 40.33
C GLY A 120 8.39 14.58 39.44
N ARG A 121 9.43 13.73 39.52
CA ARG A 121 10.64 13.86 38.70
C ARG A 121 11.07 12.51 38.15
N SER A 122 11.49 12.48 36.87
CA SER A 122 12.05 11.26 36.29
C SER A 122 13.48 10.96 36.77
N ALA A 123 13.96 9.75 36.49
CA ALA A 123 15.40 9.50 36.44
C ALA A 123 16.05 10.32 35.30
N PRO A 124 17.37 10.59 35.36
CA PRO A 124 18.10 11.20 34.25
C PRO A 124 17.89 10.40 32.96
N ILE A 125 17.61 11.13 31.88
CA ILE A 125 17.35 10.56 30.56
C ILE A 125 18.61 10.68 29.74
N ASP A 126 19.23 9.54 29.46
CA ASP A 126 20.26 9.45 28.44
C ASP A 126 19.60 9.15 27.10
N PHE A 127 19.83 10.01 26.11
CA PHE A 127 19.41 9.70 24.76
C PHE A 127 20.26 8.54 24.25
N SER A 128 19.60 7.39 24.09
CA SER A 128 20.21 6.21 23.50
C SER A 128 20.87 6.61 22.19
N GLY A 129 22.15 6.21 22.07
CA GLY A 129 23.12 6.82 21.17
C GLY A 129 22.55 7.14 19.80
N SER A 130 22.94 8.31 19.28
CA SER A 130 22.92 8.63 17.84
C SER A 130 23.10 7.32 17.09
N ARG A 131 22.00 6.74 16.60
CA ARG A 131 22.08 5.51 15.83
C ARG A 131 23.05 5.90 14.74
N SER A 132 24.23 5.29 14.77
CA SER A 132 25.22 5.32 13.72
C SER A 132 24.45 5.47 12.42
N LEU A 133 24.57 6.67 11.86
CA LEU A 133 23.82 7.13 10.71
C LEU A 133 23.64 5.95 9.78
N ARG A 134 22.40 5.55 9.49
CA ARG A 134 22.10 5.08 8.14
C ARG A 134 22.73 6.13 7.25
N LYS A 135 23.87 5.73 6.68
CA LYS A 135 24.89 6.51 5.98
C LYS A 135 24.34 7.85 5.50
N ARG A 136 24.76 8.95 6.16
CA ARG A 136 24.61 10.36 5.76
C ARG A 136 23.68 10.55 4.54
N GLN A 137 22.38 10.57 4.78
CA GLN A 137 21.47 11.26 3.88
C GLN A 137 21.60 12.74 4.21
N ALA A 138 22.00 13.53 3.21
CA ALA A 138 22.46 14.90 3.41
C ALA A 138 21.33 15.79 3.94
N LEU A 139 21.68 16.92 4.57
CA LEU A 139 20.74 17.89 5.16
C LEU A 139 19.62 18.38 4.21
N SER A 140 19.70 18.13 2.90
CA SER A 140 18.63 18.37 1.93
C SER A 140 17.51 17.31 1.94
N GLU A 141 17.76 16.12 2.48
CA GLU A 141 16.82 14.98 2.49
C GLU A 141 15.86 15.01 3.68
N VAL A 142 16.24 15.71 4.75
CA VAL A 142 15.46 15.80 5.98
C VAL A 142 14.45 16.94 5.92
N GLY A 143 14.22 17.57 4.77
CA GLY A 143 13.40 18.79 4.66
C GLY A 143 12.49 18.87 3.44
N ASP A 144 12.42 17.84 2.60
CA ASP A 144 11.77 18.00 1.32
C ASP A 144 10.34 17.44 1.31
N SER A 145 9.38 18.35 1.16
CA SER A 145 7.99 18.04 0.79
C SER A 145 7.87 17.24 -0.51
N ASN A 146 8.95 17.13 -1.29
CA ASN A 146 8.99 16.39 -2.55
C ASN A 146 9.44 14.92 -2.38
N GLY A 147 9.84 14.48 -1.17
CA GLY A 147 10.07 13.06 -0.87
C GLY A 147 8.84 12.39 -0.26
N MET A 148 8.45 11.21 -0.73
CA MET A 148 7.37 10.36 -0.17
C MET A 148 7.52 9.96 1.30
N TRP A 149 8.54 10.48 1.99
CA TRP A 149 8.81 10.12 3.36
C TRP A 149 7.69 10.67 4.25
N PHE A 150 6.92 9.78 4.87
CA PHE A 150 5.99 10.22 5.91
C PHE A 150 6.81 10.49 7.17
N ASP A 151 7.08 11.77 7.40
CA ASP A 151 7.77 12.29 8.56
C ASP A 151 6.76 12.47 9.70
N GLY A 152 6.57 11.40 10.48
CA GLY A 152 5.67 11.37 11.63
C GLY A 152 6.05 12.38 12.72
N VAL A 153 7.34 12.75 12.81
CA VAL A 153 7.83 13.78 13.74
C VAL A 153 7.27 15.13 13.36
N ARG A 154 7.50 15.57 12.11
CA ARG A 154 6.92 16.84 11.61
C ARG A 154 5.40 16.83 11.59
N TYR A 155 4.82 15.69 11.23
CA TYR A 155 3.39 15.52 11.23
C TYR A 155 2.83 15.84 12.62
N LEU A 156 3.39 15.24 13.67
CA LEU A 156 2.99 15.53 15.04
C LEU A 156 3.36 16.93 15.51
N GLU A 157 4.50 17.50 15.13
CA GLU A 157 4.82 18.90 15.47
C GLU A 157 3.77 19.88 14.91
N SER A 158 3.11 19.55 13.79
CA SER A 158 2.01 20.34 13.25
C SER A 158 0.66 20.13 13.96
N LYS A 159 0.56 19.08 14.78
CA LYS A 159 -0.64 18.68 15.52
C LYS A 159 -0.37 18.97 17.00
N ASN A 160 -1.03 19.95 17.60
CA ASN A 160 -0.83 20.33 19.02
C ASN A 160 -1.30 19.23 20.03
N VAL A 161 -0.83 17.99 19.88
CA VAL A 161 -1.11 16.83 20.72
C VAL A 161 0.04 16.69 21.70
N SER A 162 -0.19 17.04 22.96
CA SER A 162 0.84 17.03 24.01
C SER A 162 0.65 15.91 25.03
N ALA A 163 -0.58 15.44 25.21
CA ALA A 163 -0.93 14.36 26.14
C ALA A 163 -2.17 13.61 25.65
N VAL A 164 -2.25 12.32 25.97
CA VAL A 164 -3.33 11.43 25.55
C VAL A 164 -3.80 10.55 26.70
N ALA A 165 -5.12 10.39 26.81
CA ALA A 165 -5.75 9.30 27.56
C ALA A 165 -6.00 8.13 26.60
N THR A 166 -5.16 7.10 26.68
CA THR A 166 -5.10 6.02 25.69
C THR A 166 -6.41 5.26 25.55
N ALA A 167 -7.12 5.03 26.66
CA ALA A 167 -8.41 4.36 26.66
C ALA A 167 -9.46 5.15 25.85
N GLU A 168 -9.50 6.47 25.97
CA GLU A 168 -10.41 7.32 25.19
C GLU A 168 -10.00 7.39 23.72
N ALA A 169 -8.69 7.50 23.46
CA ALA A 169 -8.15 7.49 22.11
C ALA A 169 -8.49 6.20 21.37
N LYS A 170 -8.34 5.03 22.01
CA LYS A 170 -8.68 3.71 21.42
C LYS A 170 -10.19 3.45 21.35
N ALA A 171 -11.00 4.19 22.09
CA ALA A 171 -12.46 4.10 22.04
C ALA A 171 -13.09 4.93 20.90
N LYS A 172 -12.32 5.78 20.21
CA LYS A 172 -12.80 6.59 19.09
C LYS A 172 -13.45 5.73 18.00
N LYS A 173 -14.59 6.19 17.48
CA LYS A 173 -15.38 5.53 16.43
C LYS A 173 -14.81 5.87 15.07
N ILE A 174 -14.31 4.88 14.34
CA ILE A 174 -13.61 5.07 13.05
C ILE A 174 -14.43 4.47 11.90
N ALA A 175 -14.73 5.28 10.89
CA ALA A 175 -15.26 4.79 9.62
C ALA A 175 -14.13 4.32 8.71
N ILE A 176 -14.28 3.15 8.09
CA ILE A 176 -13.45 2.70 6.97
C ILE A 176 -14.37 2.61 5.76
N VAL A 177 -14.17 3.47 4.76
CA VAL A 177 -15.01 3.51 3.56
C VAL A 177 -14.30 2.79 2.43
N GLY A 178 -14.87 1.67 1.99
CA GLY A 178 -14.33 0.72 1.02
C GLY A 178 -13.72 -0.52 1.67
N GLY A 179 -14.16 -1.69 1.23
CA GLY A 179 -13.68 -3.03 1.59
C GLY A 179 -12.61 -3.55 0.63
N GLY A 180 -11.83 -2.65 0.01
CA GLY A 180 -10.64 -2.99 -0.77
C GLY A 180 -9.44 -3.31 0.11
N MET A 181 -8.32 -3.73 -0.50
CA MET A 181 -7.13 -4.19 0.26
C MET A 181 -6.57 -3.15 1.24
N SER A 182 -6.62 -1.86 0.93
CA SER A 182 -6.18 -0.83 1.85
C SER A 182 -7.12 -0.67 3.06
N GLY A 183 -8.44 -0.67 2.84
CA GLY A 183 -9.42 -0.62 3.93
C GLY A 183 -9.38 -1.87 4.82
N LEU A 184 -9.24 -3.05 4.21
CA LEU A 184 -9.08 -4.32 4.92
C LEU A 184 -7.81 -4.33 5.78
N LEU A 185 -6.66 -3.91 5.22
CA LEU A 185 -5.42 -3.84 6.00
C LEU A 185 -5.51 -2.80 7.12
N THR A 186 -6.13 -1.64 6.89
CA THR A 186 -6.37 -0.64 7.96
C THR A 186 -7.13 -1.26 9.13
N SER A 187 -8.19 -2.04 8.87
CA SER A 187 -8.96 -2.69 9.92
C SER A 187 -8.13 -3.68 10.74
N LEU A 188 -7.28 -4.47 10.07
CA LEU A 188 -6.38 -5.43 10.71
C LEU A 188 -5.31 -4.74 11.56
N ILE A 189 -4.74 -3.64 11.08
CA ILE A 189 -3.74 -2.85 11.81
C ILE A 189 -4.36 -2.21 13.05
N LEU A 190 -5.55 -1.60 12.93
CA LEU A 190 -6.24 -1.00 14.07
C LEU A 190 -6.52 -2.05 15.15
N ASP A 191 -7.02 -3.23 14.77
CA ASP A 191 -7.23 -4.34 15.69
C ASP A 191 -5.95 -4.82 16.35
N SER A 192 -4.82 -4.90 15.61
CA SER A 192 -3.56 -5.40 16.18
C SER A 192 -3.02 -4.51 17.30
N VAL A 193 -3.36 -3.22 17.30
CA VAL A 193 -2.94 -2.25 18.34
C VAL A 193 -4.04 -1.90 19.34
N GLY A 194 -5.16 -2.65 19.31
CA GLY A 194 -6.26 -2.55 20.28
C GLY A 194 -7.26 -1.42 20.00
N VAL A 195 -7.25 -0.83 18.81
CA VAL A 195 -8.29 0.11 18.36
C VAL A 195 -9.38 -0.68 17.63
N THR A 196 -10.46 -1.01 18.33
CA THR A 196 -11.47 -1.98 17.83
C THR A 196 -12.80 -1.35 17.42
N ASN A 197 -13.05 -0.09 17.78
CA ASN A 197 -14.28 0.63 17.45
C ASN A 197 -14.24 1.21 16.01
N TRP A 198 -14.08 0.33 15.02
CA TRP A 198 -14.13 0.69 13.62
C TRP A 198 -15.27 -0.04 12.90
N HIS A 199 -15.71 0.51 11.76
CA HIS A 199 -16.73 -0.11 10.91
C HIS A 199 -16.40 0.07 9.43
N ILE A 200 -16.44 -1.01 8.65
CA ILE A 200 -16.23 -1.00 7.20
C ILE A 200 -17.56 -0.83 6.48
N VAL A 201 -17.61 0.12 5.53
CA VAL A 201 -18.72 0.30 4.60
C VAL A 201 -18.23 0.06 3.18
N GLU A 202 -18.76 -0.95 2.50
CA GLU A 202 -18.40 -1.32 1.14
C GLU A 202 -19.61 -1.15 0.20
N SER A 203 -19.33 -0.60 -0.99
CA SER A 203 -20.35 -0.27 -1.98
C SER A 203 -20.89 -1.47 -2.75
N SER A 204 -20.10 -2.53 -2.86
CA SER A 204 -20.41 -3.78 -3.56
C SER A 204 -20.81 -4.88 -2.59
N GLU A 205 -21.22 -6.03 -3.14
CA GLU A 205 -21.58 -7.22 -2.37
C GLU A 205 -20.37 -8.11 -2.03
N ARG A 206 -19.14 -7.59 -2.16
CA ARG A 206 -17.92 -8.37 -1.91
C ARG A 206 -16.76 -7.53 -1.38
N LEU A 207 -15.81 -8.21 -0.77
CA LEU A 207 -14.52 -7.65 -0.37
C LEU A 207 -13.49 -7.71 -1.51
N GLY A 208 -12.41 -6.96 -1.38
CA GLY A 208 -11.21 -7.05 -2.22
C GLY A 208 -11.03 -5.94 -3.26
N GLY A 209 -12.03 -5.07 -3.45
CA GLY A 209 -11.93 -3.94 -4.40
C GLY A 209 -11.63 -4.42 -5.83
N ARG A 210 -10.48 -4.06 -6.39
CA ARG A 210 -10.06 -4.50 -7.74
C ARG A 210 -9.50 -5.93 -7.82
N ILE A 211 -9.31 -6.61 -6.70
CA ILE A 211 -9.05 -8.06 -6.72
C ILE A 211 -10.33 -8.76 -7.14
N ARG A 212 -10.28 -9.49 -8.26
CA ARG A 212 -11.42 -10.19 -8.83
C ARG A 212 -10.93 -11.44 -9.56
N THR A 213 -11.19 -12.59 -8.94
CA THR A 213 -11.07 -13.90 -9.57
C THR A 213 -12.45 -14.30 -10.06
N LYS A 214 -12.55 -14.90 -11.25
CA LYS A 214 -13.82 -15.42 -11.76
C LYS A 214 -13.71 -16.91 -12.05
N TYR A 215 -14.52 -17.70 -11.36
CA TYR A 215 -14.72 -19.12 -11.58
C TYR A 215 -15.85 -19.26 -12.60
N LEU A 216 -15.58 -19.92 -13.73
CA LEU A 216 -16.52 -20.05 -14.83
C LEU A 216 -17.34 -21.34 -14.69
N ASN A 217 -18.39 -21.49 -15.50
CA ASN A 217 -19.20 -22.71 -15.57
C ASN A 217 -19.82 -23.14 -14.22
N GLY A 218 -20.13 -22.19 -13.34
CA GLY A 218 -20.71 -22.45 -12.01
C GLY A 218 -19.78 -23.15 -11.03
N THR A 219 -18.48 -23.17 -11.32
CA THR A 219 -17.46 -23.85 -10.51
C THR A 219 -17.01 -23.01 -9.31
N GLY A 220 -16.28 -23.65 -8.40
CA GLY A 220 -15.66 -23.03 -7.23
C GLY A 220 -14.13 -23.11 -7.22
N PRO A 221 -13.50 -22.66 -6.11
CA PRO A 221 -12.05 -22.69 -5.92
C PRO A 221 -11.38 -24.05 -6.15
N GLU A 222 -12.03 -25.15 -5.72
CA GLU A 222 -11.49 -26.51 -5.83
C GLU A 222 -11.49 -27.06 -7.27
N ASP A 223 -12.19 -26.41 -8.20
CA ASP A 223 -12.34 -26.87 -9.58
C ASP A 223 -11.26 -26.34 -10.52
N TYR A 224 -10.54 -25.28 -10.12
CA TYR A 224 -9.47 -24.64 -10.89
C TYR A 224 -9.86 -24.13 -12.29
N GLN A 225 -11.15 -23.85 -12.50
CA GLN A 225 -11.70 -23.31 -13.74
C GLN A 225 -11.93 -21.80 -13.63
N TYR A 226 -10.86 -21.04 -13.38
CA TYR A 226 -10.96 -19.60 -13.11
C TYR A 226 -10.02 -18.73 -13.93
N GLN A 227 -10.22 -17.42 -13.92
CA GLN A 227 -9.19 -16.48 -14.35
C GLN A 227 -9.23 -15.18 -13.53
N GLU A 228 -8.09 -14.51 -13.47
CA GLU A 228 -7.91 -13.24 -12.80
C GLU A 228 -8.35 -12.07 -13.69
N MET A 229 -9.50 -11.50 -13.33
CA MET A 229 -10.08 -10.31 -13.95
C MET A 229 -9.53 -9.01 -13.34
N GLY A 230 -8.86 -9.12 -12.19
CA GLY A 230 -8.09 -8.05 -11.53
C GLY A 230 -6.57 -8.23 -11.67
N PRO A 231 -5.76 -7.94 -10.61
CA PRO A 231 -4.34 -8.27 -10.59
C PRO A 231 -4.13 -9.79 -10.71
N MET A 232 -2.96 -10.23 -11.18
CA MET A 232 -2.74 -11.64 -11.53
C MET A 232 -1.56 -12.30 -10.80
N ARG A 233 -0.59 -11.49 -10.33
CA ARG A 233 0.73 -11.98 -9.94
C ARG A 233 1.52 -10.96 -9.14
N PHE A 234 2.59 -11.43 -8.53
CA PHE A 234 3.51 -10.67 -7.67
C PHE A 234 4.95 -10.92 -8.11
N PRO A 235 5.75 -9.86 -8.33
CA PRO A 235 7.18 -9.99 -8.58
C PRO A 235 7.87 -10.40 -7.27
N VAL A 236 8.89 -11.28 -7.38
CA VAL A 236 9.61 -11.82 -6.21
C VAL A 236 11.07 -11.41 -6.21
N SER A 237 11.76 -11.62 -7.32
CA SER A 237 13.20 -11.38 -7.43
C SER A 237 13.63 -11.11 -8.86
N VAL A 238 14.79 -10.46 -8.99
CA VAL A 238 15.44 -10.14 -10.27
C VAL A 238 16.80 -10.82 -10.32
N ARG A 239 17.10 -11.48 -11.44
CA ARG A 239 18.43 -12.02 -11.75
C ARG A 239 19.27 -10.96 -12.46
N TYR A 240 20.39 -10.60 -11.85
CA TYR A 240 21.35 -9.62 -12.39
C TYR A 240 22.55 -10.34 -13.02
N ALA A 241 22.68 -10.24 -14.34
CA ALA A 241 23.72 -10.93 -15.10
C ALA A 241 25.13 -10.43 -14.77
N ASP A 242 25.30 -9.13 -14.55
CA ASP A 242 26.58 -8.46 -14.30
C ASP A 242 27.28 -8.94 -13.03
N ILE A 243 26.53 -9.22 -11.97
CA ILE A 243 27.05 -9.75 -10.70
C ILE A 243 26.77 -11.24 -10.49
N ASN A 244 26.15 -11.89 -11.48
CA ASN A 244 25.76 -13.30 -11.41
C ASN A 244 24.88 -13.67 -10.19
N GLN A 245 24.04 -12.74 -9.69
CA GLN A 245 23.24 -12.93 -8.46
C GLN A 245 21.74 -12.67 -8.69
N THR A 246 20.92 -13.29 -7.83
CA THR A 246 19.47 -13.02 -7.73
C THR A 246 19.21 -12.20 -6.47
N LEU A 247 18.53 -11.07 -6.60
CA LEU A 247 18.14 -10.24 -5.45
C LEU A 247 16.63 -10.17 -5.34
N ASP A 248 16.14 -10.26 -4.11
CA ASP A 248 14.73 -10.09 -3.79
C ASP A 248 14.27 -8.65 -3.98
N ILE A 249 13.07 -8.49 -4.54
CA ILE A 249 12.33 -7.24 -4.50
C ILE A 249 11.73 -7.10 -3.10
N GLN A 250 12.17 -6.10 -2.35
CA GLN A 250 11.80 -5.98 -0.94
C GLN A 250 10.36 -5.50 -0.73
N ASP A 251 9.81 -4.72 -1.66
CA ASP A 251 8.52 -4.04 -1.49
C ASP A 251 7.36 -5.05 -1.39
N HIS A 252 7.30 -5.99 -2.33
CA HIS A 252 6.24 -7.00 -2.38
C HIS A 252 6.28 -8.01 -1.22
N LYS A 253 7.34 -8.02 -0.39
CA LYS A 253 7.39 -8.86 0.81
C LYS A 253 6.25 -8.59 1.78
N MET A 254 5.73 -7.36 1.82
CA MET A 254 4.55 -7.02 2.62
C MET A 254 3.32 -7.85 2.23
N VAL A 255 3.15 -8.17 0.95
CA VAL A 255 2.01 -8.99 0.49
C VAL A 255 2.14 -10.42 0.98
N PHE A 256 3.37 -10.96 0.98
CA PHE A 256 3.64 -12.31 1.49
C PHE A 256 3.47 -12.37 3.00
N GLN A 257 3.98 -11.38 3.73
CA GLN A 257 3.77 -11.25 5.17
C GLN A 257 2.28 -11.15 5.53
N LEU A 258 1.49 -10.38 4.77
CA LEU A 258 0.05 -10.26 5.01
C LEU A 258 -0.65 -11.63 4.93
N ALA A 259 -0.31 -12.44 3.93
CA ALA A 259 -0.85 -13.78 3.82
C ALA A 259 -0.51 -14.65 5.04
N ASP A 260 0.74 -14.60 5.52
CA ASP A 260 1.18 -15.34 6.70
C ASP A 260 0.38 -14.91 7.95
N VAL A 261 0.19 -13.60 8.14
CA VAL A 261 -0.62 -13.05 9.23
C VAL A 261 -2.08 -13.51 9.13
N LEU A 262 -2.68 -13.48 7.95
CA LEU A 262 -4.07 -13.91 7.76
C LEU A 262 -4.23 -15.43 7.99
N ASN A 263 -3.28 -16.23 7.54
CA ASN A 263 -3.28 -17.68 7.80
C ASN A 263 -3.21 -17.96 9.31
N GLU A 264 -2.31 -17.28 10.03
CA GLU A 264 -2.20 -17.40 11.49
C GLU A 264 -3.49 -16.96 12.19
N ARG A 265 -4.05 -15.81 11.81
CA ARG A 265 -5.29 -15.26 12.41
C ARG A 265 -6.51 -16.15 12.21
N ASN A 266 -6.56 -16.89 11.11
CA ASN A 266 -7.61 -17.85 10.83
C ASN A 266 -7.29 -19.26 11.37
N GLY A 267 -6.31 -19.40 12.28
CA GLY A 267 -5.97 -20.70 12.87
C GLY A 267 -5.40 -21.71 11.87
N ASN A 268 -4.85 -21.24 10.75
CA ASN A 268 -4.41 -22.02 9.60
C ASN A 268 -5.51 -22.90 8.98
N ASP A 269 -6.75 -22.41 8.98
CA ASP A 269 -7.86 -23.03 8.25
C ASP A 269 -7.52 -23.17 6.76
N SER A 270 -7.58 -24.40 6.25
CA SER A 270 -7.27 -24.71 4.86
C SER A 270 -8.21 -24.04 3.86
N ASP A 271 -9.46 -23.75 4.25
CA ASP A 271 -10.48 -23.18 3.37
C ASP A 271 -10.27 -21.66 3.17
N LEU A 272 -9.54 -21.03 4.09
CA LEU A 272 -9.19 -19.61 4.07
C LEU A 272 -7.71 -19.37 3.77
N ALA A 273 -6.93 -20.43 3.55
CA ALA A 273 -5.49 -20.34 3.38
C ALA A 273 -5.11 -19.53 2.14
N VAL A 274 -4.29 -18.50 2.34
CA VAL A 274 -3.65 -17.75 1.26
C VAL A 274 -2.31 -18.40 0.95
N LYS A 275 -2.30 -19.24 -0.09
CA LYS A 275 -1.13 -20.02 -0.50
C LYS A 275 -0.53 -19.50 -1.80
N PHE A 276 0.73 -19.07 -1.76
CA PHE A 276 1.43 -18.67 -2.98
C PHE A 276 1.95 -19.87 -3.77
N ILE A 277 1.80 -19.79 -5.10
CA ILE A 277 2.34 -20.74 -6.07
C ILE A 277 3.14 -19.99 -7.13
N ASN A 278 3.93 -20.72 -7.92
CA ASN A 278 4.75 -20.11 -8.97
C ASN A 278 3.87 -19.54 -10.09
N TRP A 279 4.28 -18.40 -10.64
CA TRP A 279 3.69 -17.83 -11.85
C TRP A 279 4.69 -17.92 -13.00
N VAL A 280 4.26 -18.46 -14.15
CA VAL A 280 5.05 -18.50 -15.38
C VAL A 280 4.81 -17.20 -16.13
N GLN A 281 5.79 -16.29 -16.11
CA GLN A 281 5.67 -14.98 -16.74
C GLN A 281 5.77 -15.04 -18.26
N THR A 282 6.72 -15.83 -18.77
CA THR A 282 6.98 -15.97 -20.21
C THR A 282 7.05 -17.44 -20.58
N ASN A 283 6.49 -17.78 -21.73
CA ASN A 283 6.64 -19.09 -22.35
C ASN A 283 6.83 -18.87 -23.86
N PRO A 284 7.89 -19.39 -24.48
CA PRO A 284 8.18 -19.12 -25.89
C PRO A 284 7.12 -19.70 -26.84
N ASN A 285 6.28 -20.64 -26.39
CA ASN A 285 5.24 -21.25 -27.22
C ASN A 285 3.93 -20.46 -27.22
N THR A 286 3.81 -19.37 -26.45
CA THR A 286 2.62 -18.52 -26.49
C THR A 286 2.51 -17.80 -27.84
N PRO A 287 1.29 -17.52 -28.34
CA PRO A 287 1.07 -16.71 -29.53
C PRO A 287 1.80 -15.37 -29.43
N ALA A 288 2.40 -14.93 -30.54
CA ALA A 288 3.21 -13.74 -30.60
C ALA A 288 2.80 -12.83 -31.78
N SER A 289 2.82 -11.53 -31.55
CA SER A 289 2.57 -10.51 -32.56
C SER A 289 3.58 -10.65 -33.69
N SER A 290 3.08 -10.88 -34.91
CA SER A 290 3.88 -11.19 -36.09
C SER A 290 3.75 -10.14 -37.19
N SER A 291 3.17 -8.99 -36.85
CA SER A 291 2.94 -7.86 -37.75
C SER A 291 2.12 -8.24 -39.00
N GLY A 292 1.20 -9.19 -38.86
CA GLY A 292 0.35 -9.70 -39.93
C GLY A 292 0.86 -10.98 -40.60
N TYR A 293 2.07 -11.45 -40.29
CA TYR A 293 2.54 -12.75 -40.78
C TYR A 293 1.72 -13.89 -40.18
N ARG A 294 1.43 -14.92 -40.97
CA ARG A 294 0.76 -16.14 -40.52
C ARG A 294 1.56 -17.35 -41.00
N LEU A 295 1.52 -18.43 -40.23
CA LEU A 295 2.11 -19.71 -40.60
C LEU A 295 1.45 -20.25 -41.89
N PRO A 296 2.05 -21.24 -42.59
CA PRO A 296 1.46 -21.82 -43.80
C PRO A 296 0.04 -22.39 -43.61
N ASP A 297 -0.33 -22.76 -42.38
CA ASP A 297 -1.66 -23.23 -42.00
C ASP A 297 -2.61 -22.09 -41.60
N GLY A 298 -2.18 -20.83 -41.73
CA GLY A 298 -2.95 -19.64 -41.41
C GLY A 298 -2.88 -19.19 -39.95
N ARG A 299 -2.24 -19.95 -39.05
CA ARG A 299 -2.22 -19.62 -37.62
C ARG A 299 -1.28 -18.47 -37.28
N ILE A 300 -1.58 -17.80 -36.17
CA ILE A 300 -0.65 -16.86 -35.52
C ILE A 300 0.55 -17.67 -34.98
N PRO A 301 1.79 -17.31 -35.34
CA PRO A 301 2.96 -18.03 -34.87
C PRO A 301 3.18 -17.82 -33.36
N SER A 302 3.77 -18.82 -32.71
CA SER A 302 4.33 -18.66 -31.37
C SER A 302 5.60 -17.81 -31.38
N GLY A 303 6.00 -17.32 -30.20
CA GLY A 303 7.27 -16.60 -30.04
C GLY A 303 8.49 -17.41 -30.49
N ARG A 304 8.48 -18.73 -30.26
CA ARG A 304 9.52 -19.68 -30.70
C ARG A 304 9.57 -19.78 -32.21
N GLU A 305 8.43 -19.98 -32.86
CA GLU A 305 8.34 -20.08 -34.32
C GLU A 305 8.81 -18.79 -34.95
N LEU A 306 8.32 -17.63 -34.47
CA LEU A 306 8.79 -16.32 -34.92
C LEU A 306 10.30 -16.14 -34.79
N ALA A 307 10.90 -16.57 -33.68
CA ALA A 307 12.33 -16.47 -33.47
C ALA A 307 13.15 -17.37 -34.43
N ALA A 308 12.55 -18.43 -34.98
CA ALA A 308 13.17 -19.35 -35.92
C ALA A 308 12.97 -18.96 -37.39
N LEU A 309 12.07 -18.03 -37.71
CA LEU A 309 11.82 -17.56 -39.07
C LEU A 309 12.97 -16.73 -39.62
N ASP A 310 13.17 -16.81 -40.94
CA ASP A 310 13.95 -15.80 -41.66
C ASP A 310 13.20 -14.47 -41.62
N LYS A 311 13.83 -13.43 -41.05
CA LYS A 311 13.23 -12.09 -40.91
C LYS A 311 12.79 -11.48 -42.24
N SER A 312 13.33 -11.95 -43.38
CA SER A 312 12.93 -11.49 -44.72
C SER A 312 11.47 -11.81 -45.07
N VAL A 313 10.86 -12.80 -44.40
CA VAL A 313 9.46 -13.20 -44.64
C VAL A 313 8.47 -12.40 -43.81
N LEU A 314 8.94 -11.68 -42.79
CA LEU A 314 8.10 -10.84 -41.97
C LEU A 314 7.78 -9.55 -42.74
N PRO A 315 6.57 -9.01 -42.61
CA PRO A 315 6.25 -7.68 -43.11
C PRO A 315 7.30 -6.68 -42.65
N ALA A 316 7.72 -5.81 -43.55
CA ALA A 316 8.67 -4.76 -43.22
C ALA A 316 8.14 -4.00 -42.00
N ALA A 317 8.95 -3.93 -40.95
CA ALA A 317 8.63 -3.09 -39.81
C ALA A 317 8.38 -1.67 -40.33
N ALA A 318 7.39 -0.98 -39.74
CA ALA A 318 7.28 0.44 -39.96
C ALA A 318 8.64 1.07 -39.61
N ASN A 319 9.20 1.83 -40.56
CA ASN A 319 10.41 2.60 -40.34
C ASN A 319 9.99 4.02 -39.97
N ALA A 320 10.74 4.64 -39.05
CA ALA A 320 10.64 6.07 -38.86
C ALA A 320 10.92 6.79 -40.20
N SER A 321 10.18 7.85 -40.48
CA SER A 321 10.46 8.71 -41.62
C SER A 321 11.87 9.33 -41.54
N ASP A 322 12.31 9.70 -40.34
CA ASP A 322 13.70 10.02 -40.02
C ASP A 322 14.35 8.93 -39.14
N VAL A 323 15.11 8.05 -39.79
CA VAL A 323 15.82 6.95 -39.12
C VAL A 323 16.93 7.47 -38.19
N GLU A 324 17.62 8.54 -38.57
CA GLU A 324 18.72 9.10 -37.77
C GLU A 324 18.17 9.79 -36.52
N GLY A 325 17.11 10.59 -36.68
CA GLY A 325 16.36 11.18 -35.57
C GLY A 325 15.78 10.13 -34.63
N ALA A 326 15.20 9.05 -35.17
CA ALA A 326 14.68 7.95 -34.35
C ALA A 326 15.76 7.26 -33.51
N GLU A 327 16.92 6.98 -34.10
CA GLU A 327 18.06 6.38 -33.41
C GLU A 327 18.66 7.33 -32.36
N MET A 328 18.73 8.63 -32.67
CA MET A 328 19.14 9.66 -31.73
C MET A 328 18.20 9.74 -30.53
N GLY A 329 16.88 9.75 -30.78
CA GLY A 329 15.84 9.77 -29.75
C GLY A 329 15.95 8.59 -28.80
N LYS A 330 16.06 7.36 -29.33
CA LYS A 330 16.26 6.14 -28.51
C LYS A 330 17.48 6.22 -27.61
N LYS A 331 18.64 6.56 -28.18
CA LYS A 331 19.90 6.73 -27.41
C LYS A 331 19.79 7.82 -26.38
N PHE A 332 19.00 8.86 -26.62
CA PHE A 332 18.79 9.92 -25.65
C PHE A 332 17.89 9.44 -24.51
N LEU A 333 16.78 8.78 -24.79
CA LEU A 333 15.91 8.20 -23.77
C LEU A 333 16.67 7.24 -22.87
N GLU A 334 17.47 6.33 -23.45
CA GLU A 334 18.36 5.44 -22.68
C GLU A 334 19.29 6.22 -21.75
N ARG A 335 19.79 7.39 -22.17
CA ARG A 335 20.63 8.28 -21.35
C ARG A 335 19.86 9.06 -20.28
N ILE A 336 18.63 9.52 -20.52
CA ILE A 336 17.82 10.17 -19.47
C ILE A 336 17.47 9.15 -18.40
N ILE A 337 16.95 8.00 -18.87
CA ILE A 337 16.56 6.89 -18.02
C ILE A 337 17.80 6.41 -17.26
N ASP A 338 18.99 6.32 -17.87
CA ASP A 338 20.25 6.05 -17.16
C ASP A 338 20.12 4.83 -16.22
N MET A 339 19.46 3.77 -16.70
CA MET A 339 19.19 2.57 -15.90
C MET A 339 20.45 1.72 -15.75
N THR A 340 21.33 2.10 -14.83
CA THR A 340 22.53 1.33 -14.50
C THR A 340 22.19 0.07 -13.70
N PRO A 341 23.05 -0.97 -13.72
CA PRO A 341 22.86 -2.14 -12.87
C PRO A 341 22.76 -1.79 -11.38
N GLU A 342 23.50 -0.78 -10.91
CA GLU A 342 23.42 -0.31 -9.52
C GLU A 342 22.04 0.29 -9.20
N ARG A 343 21.52 1.19 -10.03
CA ARG A 343 20.18 1.76 -9.84
C ARG A 343 19.11 0.69 -9.88
N ALA A 344 19.22 -0.25 -10.82
CA ALA A 344 18.33 -1.39 -10.92
C ALA A 344 18.30 -2.23 -9.63
N ARG A 345 19.44 -2.41 -8.96
CA ARG A 345 19.50 -3.08 -7.65
C ARG A 345 18.93 -2.23 -6.53
N ASN A 346 19.20 -0.92 -6.54
CA ASN A 346 18.67 0.02 -5.55
C ASN A 346 17.14 0.10 -5.61
N ILE A 347 16.53 0.03 -6.80
CA ILE A 347 15.08 -0.04 -6.97
C ILE A 347 14.51 -1.31 -6.29
N SER A 348 15.05 -2.49 -6.59
CA SER A 348 14.63 -3.74 -5.95
C SER A 348 14.82 -3.72 -4.44
N ALA A 349 15.87 -3.03 -3.96
CA ALA A 349 16.13 -2.87 -2.55
C ALA A 349 15.16 -1.89 -1.90
N ASN A 350 14.90 -0.71 -2.48
CA ASN A 350 14.08 0.35 -1.90
C ASN A 350 13.53 1.30 -2.98
N VAL A 351 12.30 1.04 -3.45
CA VAL A 351 11.67 1.88 -4.49
C VAL A 351 11.41 3.32 -4.05
N PHE A 352 11.24 3.58 -2.75
CA PHE A 352 11.01 4.94 -2.24
C PHE A 352 12.26 5.82 -2.36
N GLN A 353 13.44 5.23 -2.13
CA GLN A 353 14.71 5.94 -2.38
C GLN A 353 14.93 6.17 -3.88
N ALA A 354 14.56 5.19 -4.72
CA ALA A 354 14.62 5.35 -6.17
C ALA A 354 13.63 6.41 -6.69
N HIS A 355 12.45 6.52 -6.09
CA HIS A 355 11.48 7.57 -6.40
C HIS A 355 12.03 8.96 -6.07
N ARG A 356 12.74 9.08 -4.95
CA ARG A 356 13.40 10.34 -4.61
C ARG A 356 14.46 10.73 -5.66
N ASP A 357 15.33 9.79 -6.00
CA ASP A 357 16.34 9.99 -7.05
C ASP A 357 15.68 10.37 -8.39
N ALA A 358 14.54 9.76 -8.73
CA ALA A 358 13.78 10.10 -9.92
C ALA A 358 13.26 11.55 -9.93
N ILE A 359 12.80 12.07 -8.80
CA ILE A 359 12.39 13.48 -8.64
C ILE A 359 13.60 14.39 -8.82
N ASP A 360 14.70 14.12 -8.12
CA ASP A 360 15.92 14.94 -8.18
C ASP A 360 16.51 14.98 -9.61
N ARG A 361 16.29 13.93 -10.41
CA ARG A 361 16.68 13.85 -11.82
C ARG A 361 15.63 14.40 -12.80
N GLY A 362 14.51 14.92 -12.32
CA GLY A 362 13.47 15.55 -13.14
C GLY A 362 12.63 14.58 -13.98
N LEU A 363 12.55 13.30 -13.61
CA LEU A 363 11.81 12.28 -14.38
C LEU A 363 10.28 12.45 -14.35
N PHE A 364 9.79 13.35 -13.50
CA PHE A 364 8.38 13.72 -13.43
C PHE A 364 8.02 14.96 -14.26
N HIS A 365 9.02 15.69 -14.78
CA HIS A 365 8.83 16.93 -15.52
C HIS A 365 8.43 16.70 -16.98
N TRP A 366 8.67 15.49 -17.50
CA TRP A 366 8.47 15.18 -18.91
C TRP A 366 7.80 13.83 -19.10
N SER A 367 6.93 13.76 -20.11
CA SER A 367 6.63 12.49 -20.77
C SER A 367 7.68 12.25 -21.85
N GLU A 368 7.82 10.99 -22.26
CA GLU A 368 8.71 10.61 -23.37
C GLU A 368 8.42 11.44 -24.62
N THR A 369 7.16 11.50 -25.04
CA THR A 369 6.68 12.29 -26.19
C THR A 369 7.02 13.77 -26.08
N ALA A 370 6.72 14.40 -24.93
CA ALA A 370 6.98 15.83 -24.75
C ALA A 370 8.49 16.12 -24.77
N TYR A 371 9.30 15.21 -24.24
CA TYR A 371 10.75 15.36 -24.24
C TYR A 371 11.31 15.27 -25.66
N LEU A 372 10.98 14.22 -26.40
CA LEU A 372 11.45 14.03 -27.78
C LEU A 372 11.05 15.22 -28.67
N ARG A 373 9.83 15.73 -28.52
CA ARG A 373 9.31 16.82 -29.34
C ARG A 373 9.89 18.19 -28.99
N TYR A 374 9.90 18.56 -27.70
CA TYR A 374 10.20 19.93 -27.29
C TYR A 374 11.62 20.14 -26.79
N HIS A 375 12.30 19.08 -26.34
CA HIS A 375 13.69 19.17 -25.90
C HIS A 375 14.66 18.72 -26.99
N LEU A 376 14.35 17.63 -27.70
CA LEU A 376 15.19 17.15 -28.80
C LEU A 376 14.79 17.72 -30.16
N GLU A 377 13.66 18.43 -30.24
CA GLU A 377 13.16 19.05 -31.47
C GLU A 377 13.03 18.06 -32.64
N LEU A 378 12.76 16.78 -32.33
CA LEU A 378 12.47 15.77 -33.34
C LEU A 378 11.13 16.08 -34.01
N ASP A 379 11.00 15.70 -35.28
CA ASP A 379 9.77 15.93 -36.04
C ASP A 379 8.61 15.08 -35.51
N ASP A 380 7.39 15.52 -35.79
CA ASP A 380 6.17 14.95 -35.24
C ASP A 380 5.96 13.46 -35.58
N ASP A 381 6.36 13.04 -36.78
CA ASP A 381 6.20 11.65 -37.24
C ASP A 381 7.20 10.73 -36.53
N THR A 382 8.46 11.17 -36.40
CA THR A 382 9.48 10.45 -35.63
C THR A 382 9.12 10.34 -34.15
N VAL A 383 8.57 11.39 -33.54
CA VAL A 383 8.13 11.37 -32.13
C VAL A 383 6.98 10.38 -31.92
N ASP A 384 5.97 10.40 -32.79
CA ASP A 384 4.83 9.46 -32.73
C ASP A 384 5.30 8.02 -32.94
N PHE A 385 6.20 7.80 -33.89
CA PHE A 385 6.81 6.49 -34.13
C PHE A 385 7.56 5.95 -32.89
N LEU A 386 8.31 6.80 -32.18
CA LEU A 386 9.10 6.38 -31.02
C LEU A 386 8.26 6.15 -29.76
N SER A 387 7.36 7.08 -29.47
CA SER A 387 6.75 7.22 -28.14
C SER A 387 5.22 7.32 -28.17
N GLY A 388 4.63 7.40 -29.35
CA GLY A 388 3.23 7.76 -29.54
C GLY A 388 2.89 9.13 -28.97
N SER A 389 1.70 9.25 -28.37
CA SER A 389 1.16 10.48 -27.78
C SER A 389 1.05 10.42 -26.25
N GLY A 390 1.93 9.66 -25.59
CA GLY A 390 1.89 9.41 -24.16
C GLY A 390 2.12 10.66 -23.29
N SER A 391 1.37 10.76 -22.19
CA SER A 391 1.45 11.87 -21.22
C SER A 391 1.84 11.43 -19.80
N THR A 392 2.36 10.22 -19.65
CA THR A 392 2.84 9.68 -18.37
C THR A 392 4.29 10.08 -18.13
N PRO A 393 4.71 10.31 -16.87
CA PRO A 393 6.08 10.65 -16.55
C PRO A 393 7.05 9.50 -16.85
N LEU A 394 8.32 9.82 -17.11
CA LEU A 394 9.40 8.85 -17.34
C LEU A 394 9.65 7.91 -16.14
N TRP A 395 9.16 8.27 -14.94
CA TRP A 395 9.20 7.44 -13.73
C TRP A 395 8.73 6.00 -13.97
N GLY A 396 7.67 5.78 -14.77
CA GLY A 396 7.17 4.44 -15.08
C GLY A 396 8.22 3.48 -15.62
N GLN A 397 9.17 4.00 -16.41
CA GLN A 397 10.24 3.19 -17.02
C GLN A 397 11.38 2.87 -16.03
N TRP A 398 11.40 3.53 -14.86
CA TRP A 398 12.42 3.32 -13.83
C TRP A 398 12.11 2.13 -12.94
N TYR A 399 10.95 2.15 -12.28
CA TYR A 399 10.61 1.15 -11.26
C TYR A 399 9.90 -0.08 -11.81
N GLU A 400 9.93 -0.28 -13.13
CA GLU A 400 9.25 -1.35 -13.85
C GLU A 400 9.48 -2.73 -13.22
N TYR A 401 8.53 -3.17 -12.39
CA TYR A 401 8.59 -4.46 -11.69
C TYR A 401 8.56 -5.64 -12.66
N PHE A 402 8.18 -5.42 -13.92
CA PHE A 402 8.24 -6.44 -14.96
C PHE A 402 9.66 -6.90 -15.32
N ARG A 403 10.70 -6.28 -14.75
CA ARG A 403 12.09 -6.78 -14.77
C ARG A 403 12.31 -8.02 -13.89
N ALA A 404 11.34 -8.37 -13.04
CA ALA A 404 11.43 -9.57 -12.21
C ALA A 404 11.59 -10.83 -13.06
N THR A 405 12.49 -11.71 -12.61
CA THR A 405 12.75 -13.01 -13.22
C THR A 405 12.01 -14.15 -12.51
N THR A 406 11.54 -13.90 -11.29
CA THR A 406 10.74 -14.84 -10.52
C THR A 406 9.43 -14.19 -10.09
N TRP A 407 8.33 -14.93 -10.21
CA TRP A 407 6.98 -14.45 -9.96
C TRP A 407 6.18 -15.47 -9.16
N ARG A 408 5.19 -14.99 -8.41
CA ARG A 408 4.21 -15.80 -7.70
C ARG A 408 2.79 -15.35 -8.04
N THR A 409 1.84 -16.26 -7.90
CA THR A 409 0.39 -15.99 -7.86
C THR A 409 -0.21 -16.72 -6.65
N ILE A 410 -1.53 -16.66 -6.45
CA ILE A 410 -2.20 -17.31 -5.32
C ILE A 410 -2.99 -18.52 -5.83
N ASP A 411 -2.80 -19.65 -5.14
CA ASP A 411 -3.51 -20.91 -5.38
C ASP A 411 -5.02 -20.68 -5.25
N LYS A 412 -5.78 -21.27 -6.18
CA LYS A 412 -7.23 -21.12 -6.29
C LYS A 412 -7.73 -19.67 -6.49
N GLY A 413 -6.84 -18.72 -6.77
CA GLY A 413 -7.16 -17.36 -7.19
C GLY A 413 -6.79 -16.28 -6.19
N LEU A 414 -6.48 -15.08 -6.68
CA LEU A 414 -6.11 -13.94 -5.84
C LEU A 414 -7.25 -13.50 -4.91
N GLU A 415 -8.51 -13.82 -5.21
CA GLU A 415 -9.64 -13.59 -4.32
C GLU A 415 -9.55 -14.37 -3.00
N SER A 416 -8.68 -15.39 -2.88
CA SER A 416 -8.36 -16.03 -1.60
C SER A 416 -7.78 -15.02 -0.58
N LEU A 417 -7.04 -14.00 -1.04
CA LEU A 417 -6.47 -12.96 -0.16
C LEU A 417 -7.54 -12.12 0.56
N PRO A 418 -8.49 -11.44 -0.12
CA PRO A 418 -9.58 -10.75 0.56
C PRO A 418 -10.58 -11.70 1.24
N ARG A 419 -10.75 -12.94 0.76
CA ARG A 419 -11.60 -13.94 1.42
C ARG A 419 -11.11 -14.26 2.84
N ALA A 420 -9.79 -14.35 3.04
CA ALA A 420 -9.19 -14.60 4.36
C ALA A 420 -9.47 -13.47 5.38
N PHE A 421 -9.90 -12.28 4.95
CA PHE A 421 -10.36 -11.23 5.87
C PHE A 421 -11.82 -11.41 6.32
N ALA A 422 -12.65 -12.14 5.57
CA ALA A 422 -14.10 -12.13 5.79
C ALA A 422 -14.50 -12.48 7.23
N PRO A 423 -13.96 -13.54 7.87
CA PRO A 423 -14.30 -13.85 9.26
C PRO A 423 -13.81 -12.80 10.27
N LEU A 424 -12.74 -12.07 9.93
CA LEU A 424 -12.14 -11.06 10.80
C LEU A 424 -12.95 -9.75 10.83
N VAL A 425 -13.75 -9.49 9.80
CA VAL A 425 -14.48 -8.23 9.62
C VAL A 425 -16.00 -8.36 9.64
N GLU A 426 -16.55 -9.57 9.54
CA GLU A 426 -18.00 -9.81 9.38
C GLU A 426 -18.88 -9.05 10.40
N GLY A 427 -18.47 -9.04 11.67
CA GLY A 427 -19.21 -8.34 12.74
C GLY A 427 -19.16 -6.81 12.68
N ARG A 428 -18.34 -6.22 11.80
CA ARG A 428 -18.09 -4.77 11.66
C ARG A 428 -18.09 -4.35 10.18
N LEU A 429 -18.86 -5.03 9.34
CA LEU A 429 -18.94 -4.82 7.89
C LEU A 429 -20.37 -4.51 7.46
N THR A 430 -20.53 -3.58 6.52
CA THR A 430 -21.76 -3.41 5.75
C THR A 430 -21.44 -3.41 4.26
N LEU A 431 -21.93 -4.42 3.55
CA LEU A 431 -21.89 -4.52 2.09
C LEU A 431 -23.06 -3.76 1.44
N GLY A 432 -22.95 -3.49 0.14
CA GLY A 432 -24.00 -2.87 -0.67
C GLY A 432 -24.32 -1.40 -0.33
N ARG A 433 -23.54 -0.73 0.53
CA ARG A 433 -23.81 0.65 0.95
C ARG A 433 -22.93 1.64 0.19
N LYS A 434 -23.56 2.36 -0.73
CA LYS A 434 -22.92 3.40 -1.56
C LYS A 434 -22.88 4.74 -0.82
N ILE A 435 -21.72 5.07 -0.24
CA ILE A 435 -21.47 6.41 0.29
C ILE A 435 -21.48 7.43 -0.85
N THR A 436 -22.14 8.57 -0.61
CA THR A 436 -22.33 9.66 -1.57
C THR A 436 -21.78 10.99 -1.07
N GLY A 437 -21.24 11.04 0.14
CA GLY A 437 -20.73 12.28 0.71
C GLY A 437 -20.10 12.13 2.08
N LEU A 438 -19.29 13.13 2.40
CA LEU A 438 -18.69 13.37 3.71
C LEU A 438 -19.11 14.77 4.18
N GLU A 439 -19.40 14.89 5.47
CA GLU A 439 -19.70 16.17 6.11
C GLU A 439 -18.85 16.30 7.37
N TYR A 440 -18.16 17.42 7.55
CA TYR A 440 -17.40 17.71 8.76
C TYR A 440 -18.14 18.72 9.62
N ASP A 441 -18.31 18.41 10.90
CA ASP A 441 -18.87 19.30 11.89
C ASP A 441 -17.75 19.86 12.77
N GLU A 442 -17.49 21.16 12.66
CA GLU A 442 -16.48 21.86 13.45
C GLU A 442 -16.81 21.90 14.95
N ALA A 443 -18.10 21.99 15.31
CA ALA A 443 -18.52 22.11 16.70
C ALA A 443 -18.30 20.81 17.47
N THR A 444 -18.53 19.67 16.82
CA THR A 444 -18.27 18.35 17.42
C THR A 444 -16.90 17.78 17.06
N SER A 445 -16.20 18.37 16.09
CA SER A 445 -14.98 17.82 15.48
C SER A 445 -15.18 16.37 15.00
N LYS A 446 -16.30 16.11 14.31
CA LYS A 446 -16.66 14.79 13.78
C LYS A 446 -16.88 14.83 12.29
N VAL A 447 -16.69 13.67 11.65
CA VAL A 447 -17.00 13.45 10.23
C VAL A 447 -18.18 12.52 10.11
N ALA A 448 -19.08 12.81 9.20
CA ALA A 448 -20.24 11.98 8.93
C ALA A 448 -20.23 11.43 7.51
N LEU A 449 -20.53 10.14 7.39
CA LEU A 449 -20.77 9.50 6.11
C LEU A 449 -22.23 9.71 5.71
N THR A 450 -22.48 10.04 4.45
CA THR A 450 -23.84 10.18 3.92
C THR A 450 -24.10 9.18 2.80
N TRP A 451 -25.30 8.58 2.78
CA TRP A 451 -25.72 7.64 1.74
C TRP A 451 -27.24 7.66 1.54
N ARG A 452 -27.72 6.88 0.58
CA ARG A 452 -29.15 6.64 0.35
C ARG A 452 -29.39 5.15 0.29
N ASP A 453 -30.47 4.69 0.91
CA ASP A 453 -30.85 3.27 0.88
C ASP A 453 -31.40 2.92 -0.51
N ARG A 454 -32.11 3.86 -1.16
CA ARG A 454 -32.55 3.78 -2.56
C ARG A 454 -32.15 5.03 -3.32
N ALA A 455 -31.84 4.88 -4.61
CA ALA A 455 -31.48 6.01 -5.48
C ALA A 455 -32.58 7.10 -5.54
N SER A 456 -33.84 6.72 -5.39
CA SER A 456 -35.00 7.61 -5.38
C SER A 456 -35.18 8.42 -4.10
N ASP A 457 -34.45 8.08 -3.02
CA ASP A 457 -34.67 8.71 -1.72
C ASP A 457 -34.25 10.18 -1.74
N ARG A 458 -35.15 11.07 -1.33
CA ARG A 458 -34.88 12.52 -1.32
C ARG A 458 -33.91 12.92 -0.21
N THR A 459 -34.02 12.31 0.96
CA THR A 459 -33.23 12.60 2.17
C THR A 459 -32.12 11.59 2.34
N ALA A 460 -30.88 12.07 2.55
CA ALA A 460 -29.74 11.18 2.77
C ALA A 460 -29.78 10.68 4.21
N ARG A 461 -29.35 9.43 4.41
CA ARG A 461 -28.96 8.90 5.71
C ARG A 461 -27.58 9.45 6.08
N ARG A 462 -27.30 9.47 7.38
CA ARG A 462 -26.06 9.97 7.95
C ARG A 462 -25.66 9.12 9.16
N ASP A 463 -24.37 8.86 9.32
CA ASP A 463 -23.79 8.33 10.56
C ASP A 463 -22.47 9.04 10.86
N GLU A 464 -22.23 9.33 12.13
CA GLU A 464 -21.09 10.12 12.60
C GLU A 464 -19.96 9.27 13.16
N TYR A 465 -18.74 9.75 12.97
CA TYR A 465 -17.49 9.12 13.35
C TYR A 465 -16.49 10.17 13.81
N ASP A 466 -15.54 9.78 14.65
CA ASP A 466 -14.44 10.65 15.06
C ASP A 466 -13.43 10.81 13.91
N TYR A 467 -13.20 9.75 13.13
CA TYR A 467 -12.38 9.76 11.91
C TYR A 467 -13.00 8.93 10.78
N ALA A 468 -12.64 9.26 9.54
CA ALA A 468 -12.93 8.47 8.36
C ALA A 468 -11.65 8.15 7.59
N VAL A 469 -11.37 6.86 7.40
CA VAL A 469 -10.35 6.36 6.47
C VAL A 469 -11.04 5.98 5.17
N VAL A 470 -10.78 6.71 4.10
CA VAL A 470 -11.42 6.55 2.80
C VAL A 470 -10.48 5.80 1.86
N SER A 471 -10.82 4.54 1.58
CA SER A 471 -10.09 3.67 0.65
C SER A 471 -10.66 3.66 -0.79
N VAL A 472 -11.75 4.42 -0.99
CA VAL A 472 -12.46 4.53 -2.27
C VAL A 472 -11.60 5.30 -3.29
N PRO A 473 -11.49 4.84 -4.55
CA PRO A 473 -10.71 5.55 -5.56
C PRO A 473 -11.31 6.94 -5.88
N PHE A 474 -10.44 7.88 -6.22
CA PHE A 474 -10.84 9.26 -6.54
C PHE A 474 -11.77 9.39 -7.76
N SER A 475 -11.76 8.42 -8.66
CA SER A 475 -12.76 8.29 -9.74
C SER A 475 -14.21 8.22 -9.22
N LYS A 476 -14.42 7.72 -7.99
CA LYS A 476 -15.73 7.70 -7.32
C LYS A 476 -15.89 8.80 -6.30
N VAL A 477 -14.84 9.10 -5.52
CA VAL A 477 -14.89 10.16 -4.49
C VAL A 477 -15.19 11.53 -5.12
N ARG A 478 -14.73 11.82 -6.34
CA ARG A 478 -15.04 13.10 -7.03
C ARG A 478 -16.52 13.30 -7.37
N LEU A 479 -17.35 12.27 -7.20
CA LEU A 479 -18.80 12.35 -7.38
C LEU A 479 -19.54 12.59 -6.05
N TRP A 480 -18.80 12.64 -4.93
CA TRP A 480 -19.38 12.83 -3.61
C TRP A 480 -19.61 14.30 -3.29
N ARG A 481 -20.56 14.55 -2.38
CA ARG A 481 -20.62 15.84 -1.66
C ARG A 481 -19.55 15.83 -0.58
N LEU A 482 -18.52 16.66 -0.73
CA LEU A 482 -17.38 16.70 0.17
C LEU A 482 -17.36 18.00 0.95
N PRO A 483 -16.76 18.03 2.15
CA PRO A 483 -16.47 19.29 2.81
C PRO A 483 -15.34 20.02 2.06
N ALA A 484 -15.10 21.28 2.41
CA ALA A 484 -14.16 22.14 1.70
C ALA A 484 -12.69 21.82 2.02
N PHE A 485 -12.18 20.69 1.54
CA PHE A 485 -10.76 20.33 1.63
C PHE A 485 -9.84 21.39 1.01
N SER A 486 -8.55 21.31 1.33
CA SER A 486 -7.53 22.16 0.73
C SER A 486 -7.61 22.15 -0.79
N SER A 487 -7.21 23.27 -1.43
CA SER A 487 -7.22 23.38 -2.89
C SER A 487 -6.40 22.27 -3.55
N LEU A 488 -5.29 21.86 -2.93
CA LEU A 488 -4.45 20.80 -3.47
C LEU A 488 -5.15 19.44 -3.42
N LEU A 489 -5.72 19.05 -2.27
CA LEU A 489 -6.45 17.78 -2.12
C LEU A 489 -7.72 17.77 -3.00
N SER A 490 -8.46 18.87 -3.05
CA SER A 490 -9.64 19.01 -3.91
C SER A 490 -9.30 18.82 -5.39
N ARG A 491 -8.19 19.41 -5.87
CA ARG A 491 -7.72 19.18 -7.25
C ARG A 491 -7.29 17.73 -7.45
N ALA A 492 -6.56 17.14 -6.50
CA ALA A 492 -6.14 15.74 -6.60
C ALA A 492 -7.34 14.80 -6.77
N ILE A 493 -8.36 14.93 -5.91
CA ILE A 493 -9.61 14.16 -5.98
C ILE A 493 -10.27 14.33 -7.37
N ASN A 494 -10.39 15.57 -7.83
CA ASN A 494 -11.13 15.89 -9.06
C ASN A 494 -10.38 15.55 -10.35
N THR A 495 -9.04 15.57 -10.35
CA THR A 495 -8.26 15.54 -11.61
C THR A 495 -7.25 14.40 -11.72
N LEU A 496 -7.00 13.63 -10.65
CA LEU A 496 -6.09 12.49 -10.74
C LEU A 496 -6.56 11.54 -11.85
N SER A 497 -5.67 11.24 -12.79
CA SER A 497 -5.98 10.40 -13.95
C SER A 497 -5.96 8.91 -13.60
N TYR A 498 -6.80 8.14 -14.28
CA TYR A 498 -6.91 6.68 -14.15
C TYR A 498 -6.84 6.04 -15.55
N GLN A 499 -6.22 4.87 -15.63
CA GLN A 499 -6.12 4.07 -16.86
C GLN A 499 -7.31 3.13 -17.04
N GLN A 500 -7.65 2.89 -18.30
CA GLN A 500 -8.60 1.88 -18.72
C GLN A 500 -7.96 0.50 -18.77
N SER A 501 -8.75 -0.53 -18.48
CA SER A 501 -8.41 -1.90 -18.84
C SER A 501 -9.66 -2.74 -19.06
N CYS A 502 -9.58 -3.68 -20.01
CA CYS A 502 -10.57 -4.71 -20.20
C CYS A 502 -9.94 -6.09 -20.39
N LYS A 503 -10.59 -7.11 -19.83
CA LYS A 503 -10.19 -8.51 -19.87
C LYS A 503 -11.34 -9.41 -20.32
N VAL A 504 -11.01 -10.46 -21.06
CA VAL A 504 -11.94 -11.52 -21.45
C VAL A 504 -11.30 -12.88 -21.14
N ALA A 505 -12.01 -13.67 -20.36
CA ALA A 505 -11.65 -15.04 -20.02
C ALA A 505 -12.58 -16.02 -20.75
N LEU A 506 -12.02 -17.04 -21.39
CA LEU A 506 -12.77 -18.05 -22.14
C LEU A 506 -12.55 -19.44 -21.54
N HIS A 507 -13.64 -20.18 -21.36
CA HIS A 507 -13.63 -21.51 -20.77
C HIS A 507 -13.69 -22.61 -21.83
N TYR A 508 -12.79 -23.58 -21.70
CA TYR A 508 -12.62 -24.69 -22.64
C TYR A 508 -12.80 -26.04 -21.95
N LYS A 509 -13.36 -27.01 -22.68
CA LYS A 509 -13.63 -28.38 -22.21
C LYS A 509 -12.37 -29.10 -21.73
N THR A 510 -11.24 -28.81 -22.36
CA THR A 510 -9.92 -29.38 -22.04
C THR A 510 -8.85 -28.30 -22.13
N ARG A 511 -7.70 -28.56 -21.52
CA ARG A 511 -6.49 -27.73 -21.63
C ARG A 511 -5.73 -28.09 -22.90
N PHE A 512 -6.38 -28.01 -24.06
CA PHE A 512 -5.83 -28.47 -25.34
C PHE A 512 -4.48 -27.82 -25.67
N TRP A 513 -4.24 -26.58 -25.21
CA TRP A 513 -2.97 -25.87 -25.37
C TRP A 513 -1.78 -26.55 -24.68
N GLU A 514 -2.01 -27.35 -23.63
CA GLU A 514 -0.97 -28.12 -22.92
C GLU A 514 -0.59 -29.42 -23.65
N HIS A 515 -1.44 -29.88 -24.57
CA HIS A 515 -1.34 -31.19 -25.21
C HIS A 515 -1.09 -31.11 -26.73
N GLN A 516 -0.69 -29.94 -27.22
CA GLN A 516 -0.25 -29.78 -28.60
C GLN A 516 1.05 -30.56 -28.83
N ALA A 517 1.13 -31.28 -29.96
CA ALA A 517 2.23 -32.20 -30.24
C ALA A 517 3.60 -31.51 -30.36
N GLU A 518 3.65 -30.33 -30.98
CA GLU A 518 4.90 -29.62 -31.28
C GLU A 518 5.21 -28.51 -30.28
N ASN A 519 4.19 -27.70 -29.93
CA ASN A 519 4.35 -26.47 -29.15
C ASN A 519 3.40 -26.41 -27.94
N PRO A 520 3.52 -27.32 -26.95
CA PRO A 520 2.67 -27.26 -25.76
C PRO A 520 2.94 -25.98 -24.95
N ILE A 521 1.89 -25.37 -24.41
CA ILE A 521 1.93 -24.13 -23.65
C ILE A 521 1.63 -24.42 -22.19
N PHE A 522 2.63 -24.24 -21.32
CA PHE A 522 2.51 -24.40 -19.87
C PHE A 522 2.67 -23.05 -19.19
N GLY A 523 1.56 -22.35 -18.97
CA GLY A 523 1.55 -20.96 -18.50
C GLY A 523 2.20 -19.96 -19.47
N GLY A 524 2.40 -18.72 -19.01
CA GLY A 524 2.97 -17.63 -19.80
C GLY A 524 1.92 -16.68 -20.38
N CYS A 525 2.38 -15.47 -20.72
CA CYS A 525 1.60 -14.48 -21.46
C CYS A 525 2.29 -14.14 -22.77
N GLY A 526 1.55 -14.26 -23.88
CA GLY A 526 1.92 -13.74 -25.19
C GLY A 526 1.16 -12.46 -25.52
N SER A 527 1.43 -11.90 -26.69
CA SER A 527 0.64 -10.83 -27.30
C SER A 527 0.35 -11.18 -28.74
N VAL A 528 -0.77 -10.71 -29.28
CA VAL A 528 -1.12 -10.94 -30.69
C VAL A 528 -1.32 -9.61 -31.41
N ASP A 529 -1.20 -9.64 -32.72
CA ASP A 529 -1.41 -8.50 -33.61
C ASP A 529 -2.87 -8.34 -34.06
N VAL A 530 -3.76 -9.21 -33.58
CA VAL A 530 -5.20 -9.10 -33.84
C VAL A 530 -5.77 -7.88 -33.09
N PRO A 531 -6.43 -6.94 -33.80
CA PRO A 531 -6.96 -5.73 -33.18
C PRO A 531 -7.87 -6.02 -31.98
N GLY A 532 -7.64 -5.30 -30.88
CA GLY A 532 -8.47 -5.39 -29.68
C GLY A 532 -8.13 -6.53 -28.71
N ILE A 533 -7.25 -7.47 -29.07
CA ILE A 533 -6.96 -8.63 -28.20
C ILE A 533 -5.90 -8.31 -27.13
N GLY A 534 -4.78 -7.69 -27.53
CA GLY A 534 -3.68 -7.38 -26.62
C GLY A 534 -2.94 -8.63 -26.18
N SER A 535 -2.90 -8.90 -24.87
CA SER A 535 -2.22 -10.07 -24.31
C SER A 535 -3.12 -11.28 -24.15
N VAL A 536 -2.55 -12.47 -24.37
CA VAL A 536 -3.17 -13.78 -24.14
C VAL A 536 -2.37 -14.51 -23.07
N CYS A 537 -2.99 -14.81 -21.93
CA CYS A 537 -2.30 -15.46 -20.81
C CYS A 537 -2.91 -16.82 -20.45
N TYR A 538 -2.03 -17.80 -20.29
CA TYR A 538 -2.39 -19.18 -19.95
C TYR A 538 -2.21 -19.41 -18.45
N PRO A 539 -3.07 -20.23 -17.81
CA PRO A 539 -2.95 -20.55 -16.40
C PRO A 539 -1.57 -21.08 -16.00
N SER A 540 -1.06 -20.60 -14.87
CA SER A 540 0.18 -21.14 -14.24
C SER A 540 -0.09 -22.17 -13.15
N TYR A 541 -1.36 -22.56 -12.97
CA TYR A 541 -1.83 -23.53 -11.98
C TYR A 541 -2.43 -24.75 -12.69
N GLU A 542 -2.47 -25.88 -11.98
CA GLU A 542 -3.00 -27.16 -12.49
C GLU A 542 -2.47 -27.51 -13.89
N VAL A 543 -1.15 -27.31 -14.08
CA VAL A 543 -0.46 -27.63 -15.33
C VAL A 543 -0.48 -29.16 -15.54
N ASN A 544 -0.77 -29.60 -16.77
CA ASN A 544 -0.99 -30.99 -17.17
C ASN A 544 -2.26 -31.63 -16.55
N SER A 545 -3.20 -30.82 -16.07
CA SER A 545 -4.47 -31.34 -15.55
C SER A 545 -5.40 -31.78 -16.68
N SER A 546 -6.15 -32.86 -16.46
CA SER A 546 -7.21 -33.30 -17.40
C SER A 546 -8.52 -32.54 -17.23
N ARG A 547 -8.59 -31.61 -16.28
CA ARG A 547 -9.78 -30.78 -16.02
C ARG A 547 -9.99 -29.76 -17.15
N PRO A 548 -11.21 -29.21 -17.29
CA PRO A 548 -11.43 -28.01 -18.10
C PRO A 548 -10.53 -26.86 -17.65
N GLY A 549 -10.31 -25.89 -18.53
CA GLY A 549 -9.41 -24.77 -18.24
C GLY A 549 -9.92 -23.44 -18.79
N VAL A 550 -9.38 -22.35 -18.26
CA VAL A 550 -9.76 -20.99 -18.64
C VAL A 550 -8.54 -20.21 -19.12
N ILE A 551 -8.58 -19.69 -20.34
CA ILE A 551 -7.54 -18.80 -20.88
C ILE A 551 -7.97 -17.36 -20.62
N LEU A 552 -7.04 -16.50 -20.18
CA LEU A 552 -7.24 -15.05 -20.32
C LEU A 552 -6.97 -14.71 -21.77
N ALA A 553 -8.00 -14.81 -22.60
CA ALA A 553 -7.90 -14.75 -24.05
C ALA A 553 -7.70 -13.33 -24.57
N SER A 554 -8.02 -12.31 -23.77
CA SER A 554 -7.68 -10.92 -24.05
C SER A 554 -7.40 -10.16 -22.77
N TYR A 555 -6.36 -9.33 -22.80
CA TYR A 555 -6.05 -8.31 -21.81
C TYR A 555 -5.53 -7.06 -22.52
N GLN A 556 -6.33 -6.00 -22.45
CA GLN A 556 -6.07 -4.73 -23.09
C GLN A 556 -6.14 -3.58 -22.08
N SER A 557 -5.39 -2.51 -22.33
CA SER A 557 -5.39 -1.27 -21.54
C SER A 557 -5.47 -0.01 -22.41
N GLY A 558 -5.62 1.15 -21.76
CA GLY A 558 -5.62 2.46 -22.41
C GLY A 558 -6.72 2.66 -23.45
N THR A 559 -6.39 3.38 -24.53
CA THR A 559 -7.35 3.81 -25.56
C THR A 559 -8.13 2.66 -26.17
N LEU A 560 -7.48 1.52 -26.43
CA LEU A 560 -8.17 0.35 -26.98
C LEU A 560 -9.17 -0.23 -25.97
N ALA A 561 -8.81 -0.34 -24.70
CA ALA A 561 -9.73 -0.82 -23.67
C ALA A 561 -10.98 0.06 -23.53
N ARG A 562 -10.86 1.38 -23.73
CA ARG A 562 -12.01 2.30 -23.80
C ARG A 562 -12.96 1.94 -24.95
N SER A 563 -12.43 1.69 -26.14
CA SER A 563 -13.24 1.31 -27.30
C SER A 563 -13.92 -0.05 -27.10
N LEU A 564 -13.18 -1.02 -26.56
CA LEU A 564 -13.71 -2.35 -26.26
C LEU A 564 -14.81 -2.31 -25.19
N ALA A 565 -14.71 -1.39 -24.22
CA ALA A 565 -15.72 -1.22 -23.19
C ALA A 565 -17.10 -0.80 -23.75
N ALA A 566 -17.13 -0.15 -24.92
CA ALA A 566 -18.37 0.27 -25.58
C ALA A 566 -19.07 -0.84 -26.38
N LEU A 567 -18.39 -1.97 -26.63
CA LEU A 567 -19.00 -3.14 -27.28
C LEU A 567 -19.95 -3.86 -26.32
N SER A 568 -20.93 -4.57 -26.90
CA SER A 568 -21.68 -5.59 -26.17
C SER A 568 -20.73 -6.68 -25.65
N ASP A 569 -21.17 -7.42 -24.63
CA ASP A 569 -20.37 -8.51 -24.10
C ASP A 569 -20.19 -9.59 -25.17
N GLU A 570 -21.26 -9.93 -25.89
CA GLU A 570 -21.28 -10.92 -26.96
C GLU A 570 -20.33 -10.55 -28.11
N ASP A 571 -20.39 -9.33 -28.64
CA ASP A 571 -19.53 -8.92 -29.76
C ASP A 571 -18.05 -8.96 -29.37
N HIS A 572 -17.71 -8.51 -28.16
CA HIS A 572 -16.33 -8.53 -27.69
C HIS A 572 -15.83 -9.95 -27.47
N VAL A 573 -16.64 -10.82 -26.85
CA VAL A 573 -16.28 -12.22 -26.58
C VAL A 573 -16.11 -13.00 -27.87
N GLU A 574 -17.03 -12.84 -28.83
CA GLU A 574 -16.96 -13.47 -30.14
C GLU A 574 -15.75 -12.99 -30.95
N MET A 575 -15.38 -11.71 -30.83
CA MET A 575 -14.13 -11.19 -31.40
C MET A 575 -12.90 -11.88 -30.80
N VAL A 576 -12.89 -12.07 -29.48
CA VAL A 576 -11.79 -12.75 -28.78
C VAL A 576 -11.73 -14.23 -29.12
N GLN A 577 -12.88 -14.91 -29.23
CA GLN A 577 -12.94 -16.32 -29.61
C GLN A 577 -12.41 -16.54 -31.03
N ARG A 578 -12.79 -15.69 -32.00
CA ARG A 578 -12.22 -15.75 -33.36
C ARG A 578 -10.70 -15.60 -33.35
N ALA A 579 -10.15 -14.71 -32.53
CA ALA A 579 -8.71 -14.58 -32.37
C ALA A 579 -8.04 -15.82 -31.74
N MET A 580 -8.74 -16.54 -30.86
CA MET A 580 -8.24 -17.82 -30.33
C MET A 580 -8.22 -18.91 -31.40
N VAL A 581 -9.19 -18.92 -32.32
CA VAL A 581 -9.16 -19.80 -33.51
C VAL A 581 -8.01 -19.41 -34.43
N GLU A 582 -7.74 -18.12 -34.66
CA GLU A 582 -6.54 -17.70 -35.42
C GLU A 582 -5.23 -18.14 -34.73
N ALA A 583 -5.19 -18.15 -33.40
CA ALA A 583 -3.99 -18.55 -32.66
C ALA A 583 -3.78 -20.07 -32.58
N HIS A 584 -4.87 -20.83 -32.48
CA HIS A 584 -4.79 -22.25 -32.13
C HIS A 584 -5.41 -23.20 -33.15
N GLY A 585 -6.07 -22.69 -34.19
CA GLY A 585 -6.83 -23.45 -35.16
C GLY A 585 -8.21 -23.88 -34.65
N ASP A 586 -8.89 -24.71 -35.44
CA ASP A 586 -10.28 -25.15 -35.21
C ASP A 586 -10.52 -25.79 -33.84
N VAL A 587 -9.48 -26.36 -33.22
CA VAL A 587 -9.56 -26.94 -31.87
C VAL A 587 -10.03 -25.92 -30.82
N ALA A 588 -9.70 -24.62 -30.98
CA ALA A 588 -10.20 -23.61 -30.07
C ALA A 588 -11.73 -23.45 -30.18
N ASP A 589 -12.29 -23.58 -31.38
CA ASP A 589 -13.75 -23.54 -31.57
C ASP A 589 -14.42 -24.80 -31.00
N GLU A 590 -13.90 -25.98 -31.36
CA GLU A 590 -14.41 -27.27 -30.90
C GLU A 590 -14.41 -27.42 -29.37
N GLN A 591 -13.37 -26.90 -28.71
CA GLN A 591 -13.18 -27.00 -27.27
C GLN A 591 -13.86 -25.87 -26.49
N TRP A 592 -14.25 -24.77 -27.13
CA TRP A 592 -14.94 -23.69 -26.43
C TRP A 592 -16.30 -24.17 -25.92
N THR A 593 -16.63 -23.76 -24.70
CA THR A 593 -17.88 -24.17 -24.04
C THR A 593 -19.00 -23.16 -24.21
N GLY A 594 -18.72 -21.97 -24.76
CA GLY A 594 -19.61 -20.81 -24.72
C GLY A 594 -19.57 -20.06 -23.39
N ASN A 595 -18.94 -20.60 -22.33
CA ASN A 595 -18.79 -19.90 -21.06
C ASN A 595 -17.63 -18.90 -21.11
N TYR A 596 -17.85 -17.70 -20.57
CA TYR A 596 -16.87 -16.62 -20.50
C TYR A 596 -17.10 -15.71 -19.29
N ASP A 597 -16.12 -14.85 -19.01
CA ASP A 597 -16.30 -13.64 -18.19
C ASP A 597 -15.60 -12.47 -18.88
N ARG A 598 -16.23 -11.29 -18.84
CA ARG A 598 -15.69 -10.04 -19.37
C ARG A 598 -15.71 -8.99 -18.26
N GLN A 599 -14.58 -8.34 -18.03
CA GLN A 599 -14.47 -7.24 -17.08
C GLN A 599 -13.74 -6.07 -17.72
N CYS A 600 -14.47 -5.00 -18.01
CA CYS A 600 -13.89 -3.69 -18.33
C CYS A 600 -13.99 -2.78 -17.10
N TRP A 601 -12.85 -2.35 -16.56
CA TRP A 601 -12.80 -1.57 -15.32
C TRP A 601 -13.27 -0.13 -15.45
N GLU A 602 -13.25 0.42 -16.67
CA GLU A 602 -13.70 1.80 -16.94
C GLU A 602 -15.19 2.00 -16.66
N VAL A 603 -16.00 0.98 -16.91
CA VAL A 603 -17.46 1.00 -16.72
C VAL A 603 -17.89 0.26 -15.46
N ASP A 604 -16.94 -0.16 -14.61
CA ASP A 604 -17.26 -0.77 -13.33
C ASP A 604 -17.93 0.24 -12.39
N GLU A 605 -19.10 -0.13 -11.86
CA GLU A 605 -19.92 0.75 -11.03
C GLU A 605 -19.21 1.21 -9.75
N HIS A 606 -18.28 0.41 -9.23
CA HIS A 606 -17.61 0.64 -7.96
C HIS A 606 -16.21 1.23 -8.11
N GLN A 607 -15.61 1.13 -9.29
CA GLN A 607 -14.22 1.57 -9.52
C GLN A 607 -14.07 2.70 -10.55
N ALA A 608 -14.78 2.67 -11.69
CA ALA A 608 -14.61 3.63 -12.81
C ALA A 608 -13.14 3.92 -13.16
N GLY A 609 -12.39 2.85 -13.45
CA GLY A 609 -10.96 2.91 -13.76
C GLY A 609 -10.23 1.66 -13.26
N ALA A 610 -9.19 1.26 -13.97
CA ALA A 610 -8.38 0.08 -13.63
C ALA A 610 -7.31 0.41 -12.59
N TRP A 611 -6.59 1.52 -12.75
CA TRP A 611 -5.60 2.02 -11.78
C TRP A 611 -5.29 3.50 -11.98
N ALA A 612 -4.80 4.15 -10.93
CA ALA A 612 -4.29 5.50 -10.99
C ALA A 612 -3.11 5.56 -11.96
N SER A 613 -3.15 6.52 -12.86
CA SER A 613 -2.10 6.76 -13.86
C SER A 613 -1.90 8.26 -13.98
N PRO A 614 -1.16 8.86 -13.04
CA PRO A 614 -0.94 10.29 -13.02
C PRO A 614 -0.28 10.75 -14.31
N THR A 615 -0.74 11.87 -14.86
CA THR A 615 -0.04 12.54 -15.96
C THR A 615 1.23 13.24 -15.43
N VAL A 616 2.08 13.73 -16.33
CA VAL A 616 3.26 14.55 -16.00
C VAL A 616 2.92 15.59 -14.90
N GLY A 617 3.76 15.64 -13.86
CA GLY A 617 3.61 16.53 -12.70
C GLY A 617 2.54 16.15 -11.66
N GLN A 618 1.54 15.32 -11.96
CA GLN A 618 0.44 15.05 -11.01
C GLN A 618 0.90 14.31 -9.75
N GLN A 619 1.76 13.29 -9.90
CA GLN A 619 2.22 12.48 -8.78
C GLN A 619 3.00 13.32 -7.76
N GLU A 620 4.04 14.02 -8.21
CA GLU A 620 4.86 14.94 -7.40
C GLU A 620 4.00 16.02 -6.74
N LEU A 621 3.05 16.59 -7.49
CA LEU A 621 2.18 17.65 -7.00
C LEU A 621 1.21 17.18 -5.90
N PHE A 622 0.60 15.99 -6.04
CA PHE A 622 -0.52 15.59 -5.19
C PHE A 622 -0.15 14.72 -3.99
N ILE A 623 0.96 13.97 -4.06
CA ILE A 623 1.45 13.15 -2.94
C ILE A 623 1.46 13.89 -1.60
N PRO A 624 1.95 15.14 -1.50
CA PRO A 624 2.02 15.85 -0.22
C PRO A 624 0.64 16.12 0.41
N ALA A 625 -0.43 16.15 -0.39
CA ALA A 625 -1.79 16.29 0.11
C ALA A 625 -2.32 15.02 0.77
N TYR A 626 -1.86 13.85 0.33
CA TYR A 626 -2.33 12.55 0.85
C TYR A 626 -1.74 12.22 2.23
N HIS A 627 -0.64 12.89 2.60
CA HIS A 627 0.09 12.71 3.85
C HIS A 627 -0.40 13.64 4.97
N LYS A 628 -1.62 14.19 4.82
CA LYS A 628 -2.26 15.09 5.78
C LYS A 628 -3.64 14.55 6.14
N THR A 629 -4.01 14.64 7.42
CA THR A 629 -5.41 14.47 7.81
C THR A 629 -6.10 15.82 7.69
N GLU A 630 -7.12 15.89 6.85
CA GLU A 630 -7.96 17.06 6.70
C GLU A 630 -9.36 16.72 7.19
N MET A 631 -9.92 17.50 8.12
CA MET A 631 -11.29 17.32 8.62
C MET A 631 -11.57 15.88 9.11
N ASN A 632 -10.62 15.35 9.88
CA ASN A 632 -10.60 13.96 10.37
C ASN A 632 -10.77 12.89 9.28
N THR A 633 -10.42 13.22 8.04
CA THR A 633 -10.48 12.33 6.89
C THR A 633 -9.08 12.00 6.41
N ILE A 634 -8.82 10.71 6.16
CA ILE A 634 -7.56 10.18 5.69
C ILE A 634 -7.82 9.36 4.43
N PHE A 635 -7.19 9.70 3.32
CA PHE A 635 -7.31 8.93 2.09
C PHE A 635 -6.23 7.86 2.02
N VAL A 636 -6.60 6.63 1.66
CA VAL A 636 -5.71 5.48 1.48
C VAL A 636 -6.06 4.72 0.21
N GLY A 637 -5.16 3.87 -0.25
CA GLY A 637 -5.30 3.10 -1.48
C GLY A 637 -4.18 3.35 -2.47
N GLU A 638 -4.13 2.53 -3.52
CA GLU A 638 -3.04 2.54 -4.50
C GLU A 638 -2.86 3.92 -5.19
N HIS A 639 -3.93 4.68 -5.32
CA HIS A 639 -3.93 6.00 -5.94
C HIS A 639 -3.22 7.07 -5.10
N THR A 640 -2.96 6.78 -3.82
CA THR A 640 -2.15 7.63 -2.94
C THR A 640 -0.71 7.10 -2.76
N SER A 641 -0.28 6.19 -3.64
CA SER A 641 1.06 5.58 -3.67
C SER A 641 1.94 6.18 -4.78
N ILE A 642 3.15 5.64 -4.98
CA ILE A 642 4.08 5.95 -6.07
C ILE A 642 4.27 4.83 -7.10
N THR A 643 3.82 3.62 -6.80
CA THR A 643 4.03 2.41 -7.62
C THR A 643 2.69 1.86 -8.10
N HIS A 644 1.81 2.71 -8.62
CA HIS A 644 0.41 2.37 -8.92
C HIS A 644 0.19 1.03 -9.67
N ALA A 645 -1.04 0.50 -9.59
CA ALA A 645 -1.48 -0.78 -10.18
C ALA A 645 -1.05 -2.07 -9.46
N TRP A 646 -0.45 -1.96 -8.26
CA TRP A 646 -0.04 -3.13 -7.48
C TRP A 646 -0.79 -3.24 -6.14
N ILE A 647 -1.00 -4.48 -5.66
CA ILE A 647 -1.60 -4.71 -4.33
C ILE A 647 -0.71 -4.11 -3.23
N PHE A 648 0.61 -4.21 -3.37
CA PHE A 648 1.57 -3.56 -2.49
C PHE A 648 1.24 -2.07 -2.28
N SER A 649 0.90 -1.36 -3.36
CA SER A 649 0.48 0.05 -3.37
C SER A 649 -0.76 0.35 -2.53
N ALA A 650 -1.68 -0.61 -2.42
CA ALA A 650 -2.80 -0.47 -1.50
C ALA A 650 -2.37 -0.71 -0.04
N LEU A 651 -1.52 -1.72 0.19
CA LEU A 651 -1.09 -2.10 1.54
C LEU A 651 -0.19 -1.04 2.16
N GLU A 652 0.80 -0.54 1.45
CA GLU A 652 1.73 0.45 2.00
C GLU A 652 1.01 1.78 2.30
N SER A 653 0.07 2.17 1.43
CA SER A 653 -0.80 3.32 1.67
C SER A 653 -1.66 3.15 2.92
N ALA A 654 -2.16 1.94 3.19
CA ALA A 654 -2.90 1.65 4.42
C ALA A 654 -2.02 1.71 5.67
N VAL A 655 -0.79 1.22 5.60
CA VAL A 655 0.19 1.35 6.69
C VAL A 655 0.44 2.82 6.99
N ARG A 656 0.75 3.62 5.96
CA ARG A 656 0.93 5.07 6.12
C ARG A 656 -0.30 5.76 6.71
N GLY A 657 -1.49 5.53 6.15
CA GLY A 657 -2.72 6.17 6.61
C GLY A 657 -3.12 5.77 8.02
N THR A 658 -2.87 4.52 8.41
CA THR A 658 -3.16 4.05 9.77
C THR A 658 -2.14 4.60 10.76
N THR A 659 -0.86 4.66 10.40
CA THR A 659 0.17 5.36 11.19
C THR A 659 -0.22 6.83 11.40
N GLN A 660 -0.62 7.53 10.33
CA GLN A 660 -1.09 8.91 10.41
C GLN A 660 -2.28 9.07 11.38
N LEU A 661 -3.24 8.15 11.34
CA LEU A 661 -4.38 8.13 12.27
C LEU A 661 -3.95 7.91 13.72
N LEU A 662 -3.06 6.95 13.97
CA LEU A 662 -2.55 6.66 15.31
C LEU A 662 -1.81 7.87 15.90
N LEU A 663 -1.01 8.56 15.08
CA LEU A 663 -0.36 9.81 15.47
C LEU A 663 -1.37 10.92 15.77
N ASP A 664 -2.41 11.11 14.95
CA ASP A 664 -3.49 12.07 15.26
C ASP A 664 -4.18 11.80 16.60
N MET A 665 -4.18 10.53 17.04
CA MET A 665 -4.72 10.11 18.33
C MET A 665 -3.68 10.13 19.46
N GLY A 666 -2.43 10.51 19.20
CA GLY A 666 -1.34 10.54 20.20
C GLY A 666 -0.74 9.16 20.55
N LEU A 667 -1.10 8.12 19.80
CA LEU A 667 -0.68 6.73 20.00
C LEU A 667 0.65 6.44 19.27
N VAL A 668 1.73 7.06 19.76
CA VAL A 668 3.07 7.01 19.13
C VAL A 668 3.71 5.63 19.24
N ASP A 669 3.53 4.94 20.37
CA ASP A 669 4.08 3.59 20.56
C ASP A 669 3.43 2.60 19.58
N GLU A 670 2.11 2.67 19.43
CA GLU A 670 1.36 1.87 18.46
C GLU A 670 1.76 2.22 17.03
N ALA A 671 1.96 3.51 16.71
CA ALA A 671 2.44 3.93 15.39
C ALA A 671 3.83 3.34 15.06
N LYS A 672 4.75 3.30 16.02
CA LYS A 672 6.07 2.68 15.85
C LYS A 672 5.98 1.17 15.67
N GLU A 673 5.14 0.50 16.48
CA GLU A 673 4.89 -0.94 16.36
C GLU A 673 4.39 -1.30 14.96
N VAL A 674 3.47 -0.50 14.40
CA VAL A 674 2.95 -0.68 13.04
C VAL A 674 4.03 -0.49 11.98
N VAL A 675 4.84 0.57 12.10
CA VAL A 675 5.94 0.86 11.18
C VAL A 675 6.98 -0.26 11.17
N ASP A 676 7.33 -0.79 12.34
CA ASP A 676 8.30 -1.88 12.47
C ASP A 676 7.72 -3.20 11.95
N THR A 677 6.48 -3.54 12.35
CA THR A 677 5.81 -4.79 11.96
C THR A 677 5.65 -4.88 10.46
N TRP A 678 5.19 -3.81 9.81
CA TRP A 678 4.90 -3.80 8.37
C TRP A 678 6.08 -3.32 7.53
N MET A 679 7.31 -3.35 8.06
CA MET A 679 8.54 -3.00 7.34
C MET A 679 8.40 -1.66 6.59
N ALA A 680 7.81 -0.65 7.24
CA ALA A 680 7.43 0.61 6.62
C ALA A 680 8.64 1.53 6.46
N ARG A 681 9.58 1.12 5.61
CA ARG A 681 10.92 1.73 5.43
C ARG A 681 10.89 3.16 4.87
N TRP A 682 9.71 3.68 4.53
CA TRP A 682 9.47 5.04 4.04
C TRP A 682 8.81 5.94 5.08
N ILE A 683 8.66 5.46 6.32
CA ILE A 683 8.06 6.18 7.43
C ILE A 683 9.11 6.35 8.54
N THR A 684 9.19 7.56 9.10
CA THR A 684 9.87 7.81 10.40
C THR A 684 8.83 8.26 11.41
N VAL A 685 8.92 7.72 12.64
CA VAL A 685 8.12 8.14 13.80
C VAL A 685 9.03 8.37 14.99
#